data_AF-A0A662MG27-F1
#
_entry.id   AF-A0A662MG27-F1
#
_cell.length_a   1.000
_cell.length_b   1.000
_cell.length_c   1.000
_cell.angle_alpha   90.00
_cell.angle_beta   90.00
_cell.angle_gamma   90.00
#
_symmetry.space_group_name_H-M   'P 1'
#
loop_
_entity.id
_entity.type
_entity.pdbx_description
1 polymer ?
#
loop_
_entity_poly.entity_id
_entity_poly.type
_entity_poly.pdbx_seq_one_letter_code
_entity_poly.pdbx_strand_id
1 'polypeptide(L)'
;MYRGFPMRSDHMYSAVILILILGASTILILGASADEGPDETPFGFDNEFWYGGHVSPTEIDDSVNEAVREAGADGELELLIQFDPPLSDRDLEAAADAGFTILHRMSSIPAVLVRGNRDAVERISRYGGTFWIENNTRMEFMMEKTTTTINASKTWEMPVVDSVGKEYPAIDGEGITVVVLDSGVDAGHPDLDYGEKVVKNYKSDSNMVWREVENGDTSSGHGTHCAGTVAGNGDASAGARRGVAPGAKLIGLSTGEAVSIFNAVGGLQWVYMHSKPGHTYEWEDPIRVVSNSWGPAPGDYDPEDTISILSQKITFENNVIVVFAASNSGGDGTVIETNPYGNVPSNIAVAAFERGGSGVASFSSRGQDGILTTYPDVGAPGVGIWSTAARRTLISAMTKQSAGGLSNIDPYYFAISGTSMATPHIAGVAALILQAYPDLRMSDIYEEAEQEKLDAGWVNDSRNRVHEVELILEASARYVPPSDGGDPLAENNIPQNYSLGWNGEPFDFAQGFGLVRVDRAVGIALALKELRTRDFDGDGVPDYPDACVKAAVSRYEAAMVERQRTYNTDRLYTAWNGEWSRFSNQTTSVIPVNHDTSKMVFIPEGASEMEVRFTYDPWDTDGKRVASLYVTIDQTGDGRPDWTQTGDLLADSRVSVISIPADAYGSYWSFNVEGRGVDWNLGERFRESQYKEVRTEFTISLNMTMTSGGHTLDIQDPHAGVAYWKPLIPFGSEVEGTSINMTEYVYDLGRITPLHEEAPSGEGGADLAWLWVLLIVSMIAAAGYLGYKKAWKKRKLSS
;
A
#
# COMPACT_ATOMS: atom_id res chain seq x y z
N MET A 1 -22.59 68.70 8.82
CA MET A 1 -23.86 69.21 8.21
C MET A 1 -24.51 68.09 7.40
N TYR A 2 -25.77 68.25 7.02
CA TYR A 2 -26.72 67.19 6.62
C TYR A 2 -26.73 66.81 5.12
N ARG A 3 -27.23 65.60 4.81
CA ARG A 3 -27.74 65.05 3.50
C ARG A 3 -26.70 64.67 2.42
N GLY A 4 -26.88 63.64 1.57
CA GLY A 4 -27.85 62.51 1.54
C GLY A 4 -28.36 62.07 0.14
N PHE A 5 -28.19 60.77 -0.22
CA PHE A 5 -28.84 59.92 -1.28
C PHE A 5 -28.97 60.39 -2.77
N PRO A 6 -28.87 59.47 -3.77
CA PRO A 6 -29.98 58.63 -4.33
C PRO A 6 -29.58 57.13 -4.57
N MET A 7 -30.40 56.09 -4.84
CA MET A 7 -31.55 55.78 -5.77
C MET A 7 -31.20 55.78 -7.28
N ARG A 8 -31.70 54.89 -8.17
CA ARG A 8 -32.24 53.49 -8.15
C ARG A 8 -32.25 52.92 -9.63
N SER A 9 -32.78 51.72 -9.85
CA SER A 9 -32.84 50.83 -11.04
C SER A 9 -33.54 51.37 -12.33
N ASP A 10 -33.52 50.71 -13.52
CA ASP A 10 -34.39 49.57 -13.95
C ASP A 10 -34.11 48.97 -15.38
N HIS A 11 -34.38 47.64 -15.57
CA HIS A 11 -34.97 46.88 -16.73
C HIS A 11 -34.42 46.98 -18.22
N MET A 12 -34.64 46.07 -19.20
CA MET A 12 -35.05 44.62 -19.37
C MET A 12 -34.91 44.13 -20.87
N TYR A 13 -35.05 42.81 -21.12
CA TYR A 13 -35.64 42.09 -22.31
C TYR A 13 -34.81 41.56 -23.54
N SER A 14 -34.88 40.22 -23.73
CA SER A 14 -35.33 39.46 -24.95
C SER A 14 -34.40 38.71 -25.95
N ALA A 15 -34.55 37.37 -25.96
CA ALA A 15 -34.94 36.48 -27.10
C ALA A 15 -33.96 35.93 -28.19
N VAL A 16 -33.43 34.71 -27.93
CA VAL A 16 -33.52 33.40 -28.66
C VAL A 16 -34.05 33.32 -30.14
N ILE A 17 -33.54 32.38 -30.98
CA ILE A 17 -34.27 31.32 -31.80
C ILE A 17 -33.52 30.74 -33.06
N LEU A 18 -33.83 29.45 -33.42
CA LEU A 18 -33.68 28.67 -34.70
C LEU A 18 -32.31 27.98 -35.04
N ILE A 19 -32.15 26.76 -35.63
CA ILE A 19 -32.96 25.50 -35.85
C ILE A 19 -32.03 24.35 -36.43
N LEU A 20 -32.11 23.03 -36.04
CA LEU A 20 -32.81 21.82 -36.62
C LEU A 20 -32.47 21.42 -38.10
N ILE A 21 -32.58 20.16 -38.65
CA ILE A 21 -33.06 18.79 -38.29
C ILE A 21 -32.17 17.70 -39.02
N LEU A 22 -32.02 16.43 -38.55
CA LEU A 22 -32.15 15.11 -39.27
C LEU A 22 -31.28 13.96 -38.66
N GLY A 23 -31.73 12.70 -38.54
CA GLY A 23 -33.03 12.05 -38.86
C GLY A 23 -33.08 10.58 -38.40
N ALA A 24 -34.25 9.93 -38.44
CA ALA A 24 -34.52 8.63 -37.81
C ALA A 24 -35.36 7.65 -38.68
N SER A 25 -35.43 6.40 -38.20
CA SER A 25 -36.57 5.44 -38.34
C SER A 25 -36.83 4.67 -39.65
N THR A 26 -37.16 3.39 -39.46
CA THR A 26 -38.12 2.53 -40.20
C THR A 26 -38.27 1.23 -39.36
N ILE A 27 -39.40 0.54 -39.18
CA ILE A 27 -40.71 0.44 -39.85
C ILE A 27 -41.81 0.03 -38.82
N LEU A 28 -43.10 0.32 -39.11
CA LEU A 28 -44.26 -0.19 -38.34
C LEU A 28 -44.50 -1.71 -38.51
N ILE A 29 -45.19 -2.34 -37.55
CA ILE A 29 -46.31 -3.27 -37.84
C ILE A 29 -47.27 -3.37 -36.62
N LEU A 30 -48.56 -3.39 -36.90
CA LEU A 30 -49.66 -3.73 -35.97
C LEU A 30 -50.00 -5.22 -36.10
N GLY A 31 -50.27 -5.90 -34.99
CA GLY A 31 -50.78 -7.29 -35.02
C GLY A 31 -51.28 -7.74 -33.65
N ALA A 32 -52.55 -8.14 -33.56
CA ALA A 32 -53.18 -8.60 -32.33
C ALA A 32 -53.22 -10.15 -32.26
N SER A 33 -53.23 -10.73 -31.05
CA SER A 33 -54.37 -11.50 -30.49
C SER A 33 -53.98 -12.60 -29.49
N ALA A 34 -54.94 -12.89 -28.61
CA ALA A 34 -55.18 -14.14 -27.87
C ALA A 34 -54.42 -14.42 -26.55
N ASP A 35 -55.17 -15.01 -25.62
CA ASP A 35 -54.79 -15.53 -24.31
C ASP A 35 -53.67 -16.57 -24.34
N GLU A 36 -52.86 -16.65 -23.26
CA GLU A 36 -52.81 -17.82 -22.35
C GLU A 36 -51.84 -17.57 -21.16
N GLY A 37 -52.18 -18.07 -19.97
CA GLY A 37 -51.24 -18.34 -18.87
C GLY A 37 -50.88 -17.19 -17.90
N PRO A 38 -50.78 -17.44 -16.57
CA PRO A 38 -50.13 -16.55 -15.62
C PRO A 38 -48.69 -17.00 -15.37
N ASP A 39 -47.72 -16.32 -15.98
CA ASP A 39 -46.30 -16.46 -15.62
C ASP A 39 -45.90 -15.38 -14.61
N GLU A 40 -45.22 -15.80 -13.53
CA GLU A 40 -44.58 -14.90 -12.58
C GLU A 40 -43.33 -14.29 -13.23
N THR A 41 -43.33 -12.97 -13.44
CA THR A 41 -42.15 -12.22 -13.90
C THR A 41 -41.53 -11.42 -12.74
N PRO A 42 -40.20 -11.43 -12.58
CA PRO A 42 -39.53 -10.56 -11.62
C PRO A 42 -39.62 -9.10 -12.12
N PHE A 43 -40.06 -8.20 -11.23
CA PHE A 43 -40.12 -6.77 -11.53
C PHE A 43 -38.72 -6.15 -11.55
N GLY A 44 -38.17 -5.97 -12.76
CA GLY A 44 -37.07 -5.02 -13.00
C GLY A 44 -37.62 -3.60 -13.23
N PHE A 45 -36.95 -2.59 -12.69
CA PHE A 45 -37.28 -1.18 -12.89
C PHE A 45 -36.54 -0.59 -14.10
N ASP A 46 -36.81 -1.09 -15.30
CA ASP A 46 -36.25 -0.49 -16.53
C ASP A 46 -36.93 0.83 -16.88
N ASN A 47 -36.15 1.86 -17.23
CA ASN A 47 -36.59 2.97 -18.10
C ASN A 47 -35.41 3.70 -18.75
N GLU A 48 -35.28 3.59 -20.09
CA GLU A 48 -34.34 4.37 -20.89
C GLU A 48 -34.97 5.69 -21.45
N PHE A 49 -34.19 6.77 -21.37
CA PHE A 49 -33.87 7.70 -22.49
C PHE A 49 -34.72 8.99 -22.82
N TRP A 50 -34.05 10.13 -22.53
CA TRP A 50 -34.01 11.49 -23.16
C TRP A 50 -35.18 12.52 -23.16
N TYR A 51 -34.96 13.54 -22.32
CA TYR A 51 -35.01 15.01 -22.58
C TYR A 51 -36.27 15.67 -23.18
N GLY A 52 -36.98 16.41 -22.33
CA GLY A 52 -38.04 17.32 -22.78
C GLY A 52 -38.72 18.23 -21.74
N GLY A 53 -38.13 18.48 -20.57
CA GLY A 53 -38.70 19.33 -19.52
C GLY A 53 -38.68 18.65 -18.15
N HIS A 54 -37.94 19.22 -17.19
CA HIS A 54 -37.59 18.56 -15.94
C HIS A 54 -38.81 18.23 -15.06
N VAL A 55 -39.13 16.94 -15.00
CA VAL A 55 -39.42 16.24 -13.74
C VAL A 55 -38.08 15.63 -13.33
N SER A 56 -37.63 15.83 -12.09
CA SER A 56 -36.49 15.05 -11.58
C SER A 56 -37.01 13.65 -11.23
N PRO A 57 -36.51 12.57 -11.83
CA PRO A 57 -36.72 11.26 -11.26
C PRO A 57 -35.91 11.19 -9.96
N THR A 58 -36.51 10.66 -8.89
CA THR A 58 -35.74 10.28 -7.71
C THR A 58 -34.77 9.19 -8.10
N GLU A 59 -33.48 9.43 -7.91
CA GLU A 59 -32.47 8.39 -8.09
C GLU A 59 -32.40 7.53 -6.81
N ILE A 60 -32.29 6.21 -7.00
CA ILE A 60 -32.24 5.22 -5.92
C ILE A 60 -30.95 4.45 -6.13
N ASP A 61 -30.08 4.42 -5.13
CA ASP A 61 -28.86 3.63 -5.14
C ASP A 61 -29.18 2.13 -5.26
N ASP A 62 -28.42 1.40 -6.08
CA ASP A 62 -28.66 -0.02 -6.35
C ASP A 62 -28.66 -0.87 -5.06
N SER A 63 -27.89 -0.50 -4.03
CA SER A 63 -27.88 -1.18 -2.74
C SER A 63 -29.19 -1.07 -1.96
N VAL A 64 -30.03 -0.05 -2.23
CA VAL A 64 -31.39 0.05 -1.66
C VAL A 64 -32.28 -1.04 -2.25
N ASN A 65 -32.16 -1.30 -3.56
CA ASN A 65 -32.97 -2.33 -4.22
C ASN A 65 -32.64 -3.73 -3.67
N GLU A 66 -31.35 -4.01 -3.40
CA GLU A 66 -30.95 -5.29 -2.81
C GLU A 66 -31.37 -5.42 -1.35
N ALA A 67 -31.17 -4.39 -0.51
CA ALA A 67 -31.66 -4.38 0.87
C ALA A 67 -33.19 -4.56 0.95
N VAL A 68 -33.93 -3.97 0.00
CA VAL A 68 -35.40 -4.13 -0.17
C VAL A 68 -35.80 -5.55 -0.63
N ARG A 69 -34.90 -6.34 -1.21
CA ARG A 69 -35.09 -7.77 -1.51
C ARG A 69 -34.78 -8.65 -0.30
N GLU A 70 -33.64 -8.42 0.36
CA GLU A 70 -33.16 -9.17 1.53
C GLU A 70 -34.10 -9.04 2.74
N ALA A 71 -34.52 -7.83 3.08
CA ALA A 71 -35.31 -7.56 4.28
C ALA A 71 -36.76 -8.09 4.21
N GLY A 72 -37.23 -8.44 3.00
CA GLY A 72 -38.62 -8.87 2.77
C GLY A 72 -39.64 -7.74 2.90
N ALA A 73 -40.93 -8.08 2.81
CA ALA A 73 -42.01 -7.07 2.75
C ALA A 73 -42.17 -6.23 4.03
N ASP A 74 -41.97 -6.86 5.20
CA ASP A 74 -42.16 -6.24 6.52
C ASP A 74 -40.84 -5.83 7.21
N GLY A 75 -39.69 -5.98 6.53
CA GLY A 75 -38.38 -5.66 7.10
C GLY A 75 -38.16 -4.16 7.27
N GLU A 76 -37.58 -3.75 8.41
CA GLU A 76 -37.12 -2.38 8.61
C GLU A 76 -35.74 -2.17 7.98
N LEU A 77 -35.64 -1.13 7.17
CA LEU A 77 -34.43 -0.62 6.52
C LEU A 77 -34.05 0.71 7.14
N GLU A 78 -32.75 0.95 7.31
CA GLU A 78 -32.22 2.29 7.58
C GLU A 78 -31.66 2.86 6.28
N LEU A 79 -32.07 4.08 5.93
CA LEU A 79 -31.72 4.72 4.66
C LEU A 79 -31.36 6.18 4.90
N LEU A 80 -30.53 6.76 4.02
CA LEU A 80 -30.43 8.21 3.92
C LEU A 80 -31.27 8.66 2.72
N ILE A 81 -32.03 9.73 2.93
CA ILE A 81 -32.84 10.37 1.89
C ILE A 81 -32.37 11.80 1.75
N GLN A 82 -31.92 12.16 0.55
CA GLN A 82 -31.58 13.53 0.18
C GLN A 82 -32.75 14.12 -0.63
N PHE A 83 -33.10 15.36 -0.33
CA PHE A 83 -34.17 16.11 -0.98
C PHE A 83 -33.61 17.29 -1.78
N ASP A 84 -34.39 17.78 -2.74
CA ASP A 84 -34.06 18.99 -3.49
C ASP A 84 -33.78 20.17 -2.53
N PRO A 85 -32.65 20.88 -2.66
CA PRO A 85 -32.31 21.96 -1.75
C PRO A 85 -33.25 23.18 -1.94
N PRO A 86 -33.70 23.83 -0.85
CA PRO A 86 -33.41 23.53 0.56
C PRO A 86 -34.43 22.57 1.18
N LEU A 87 -33.96 21.66 2.04
CA LEU A 87 -34.80 20.77 2.86
C LEU A 87 -35.88 21.54 3.62
N SER A 88 -37.15 21.28 3.26
CA SER A 88 -38.32 21.97 3.79
C SER A 88 -39.12 21.09 4.75
N ASP A 89 -39.97 21.71 5.57
CA ASP A 89 -40.86 20.97 6.49
C ASP A 89 -41.80 20.01 5.73
N ARG A 90 -42.16 20.33 4.48
CA ARG A 90 -42.98 19.49 3.60
C ARG A 90 -42.29 18.17 3.23
N ASP A 91 -40.97 18.17 3.13
CA ASP A 91 -40.18 16.98 2.77
C ASP A 91 -40.05 16.04 3.99
N LEU A 92 -39.95 16.63 5.18
CA LEU A 92 -40.02 15.90 6.46
C LEU A 92 -41.42 15.30 6.69
N GLU A 93 -42.48 16.05 6.37
CA GLU A 93 -43.87 15.55 6.36
C GLU A 93 -44.04 14.43 5.33
N ALA A 94 -43.51 14.57 4.12
CA ALA A 94 -43.58 13.54 3.07
C ALA A 94 -42.87 12.23 3.48
N ALA A 95 -41.70 12.32 4.12
CA ALA A 95 -41.01 11.14 4.67
C ALA A 95 -41.85 10.46 5.76
N ALA A 96 -42.42 11.23 6.69
CA ALA A 96 -43.25 10.70 7.77
C ALA A 96 -44.56 10.07 7.23
N ASP A 97 -45.23 10.71 6.28
CA ASP A 97 -46.45 10.21 5.62
C ASP A 97 -46.17 8.98 4.73
N ALA A 98 -44.96 8.88 4.16
CA ALA A 98 -44.49 7.65 3.51
C ALA A 98 -44.30 6.50 4.51
N GLY A 99 -44.23 6.76 5.81
CA GLY A 99 -44.08 5.76 6.87
C GLY A 99 -42.66 5.64 7.44
N PHE A 100 -41.79 6.61 7.16
CA PHE A 100 -40.45 6.66 7.76
C PHE A 100 -40.45 7.30 9.16
N THR A 101 -39.71 6.68 10.07
CA THR A 101 -39.25 7.33 11.30
C THR A 101 -37.97 8.09 11.00
N ILE A 102 -37.97 9.42 11.15
CA ILE A 102 -36.77 10.25 10.97
C ILE A 102 -35.86 10.08 12.19
N LEU A 103 -34.68 9.50 11.98
CA LEU A 103 -33.65 9.26 12.99
C LEU A 103 -32.75 10.48 13.18
N HIS A 104 -32.36 11.14 12.09
CA HIS A 104 -31.49 12.31 12.12
C HIS A 104 -31.77 13.26 10.95
N ARG A 105 -31.55 14.57 11.16
CA ARG A 105 -31.57 15.59 10.12
C ARG A 105 -30.17 16.13 9.94
N MET A 106 -29.64 16.04 8.71
CA MET A 106 -28.34 16.62 8.39
C MET A 106 -28.39 18.15 8.45
N SER A 107 -27.31 18.77 8.94
CA SER A 107 -27.20 20.23 9.10
C SER A 107 -26.43 20.91 7.96
N SER A 108 -25.62 20.15 7.22
CA SER A 108 -24.77 20.61 6.12
C SER A 108 -25.37 20.39 4.72
N ILE A 109 -26.23 19.38 4.56
CA ILE A 109 -26.86 18.96 3.30
C ILE A 109 -28.38 18.76 3.50
N PRO A 110 -29.21 18.84 2.45
CA PRO A 110 -30.67 18.72 2.54
C PRO A 110 -31.13 17.26 2.70
N ALA A 111 -30.60 16.55 3.70
CA ALA A 111 -30.81 15.11 3.86
C ALA A 111 -31.27 14.71 5.28
N VAL A 112 -31.86 13.53 5.37
CA VAL A 112 -32.29 12.88 6.61
C VAL A 112 -31.85 11.42 6.64
N LEU A 113 -31.47 10.93 7.82
CA LEU A 113 -31.38 9.50 8.11
C LEU A 113 -32.74 9.03 8.60
N VAL A 114 -33.27 7.96 8.04
CA VAL A 114 -34.61 7.44 8.31
C VAL A 114 -34.61 5.94 8.53
N ARG A 115 -35.67 5.42 9.15
CA ARG A 115 -35.99 3.99 9.21
C ARG A 115 -37.42 3.71 8.75
N GLY A 116 -37.62 2.73 7.89
CA GLY A 116 -38.93 2.36 7.32
C GLY A 116 -38.87 1.05 6.54
N ASN A 117 -39.98 0.58 5.97
CA ASN A 117 -40.04 -0.67 5.21
C ASN A 117 -40.09 -0.44 3.68
N ARG A 118 -40.07 -1.51 2.89
CA ARG A 118 -40.20 -1.49 1.41
C ARG A 118 -41.31 -0.54 0.92
N ASP A 119 -42.49 -0.64 1.50
CA ASP A 119 -43.65 0.20 1.19
C ASP A 119 -43.38 1.70 1.38
N ALA A 120 -42.55 2.08 2.37
CA ALA A 120 -42.16 3.46 2.59
C ALA A 120 -41.19 3.95 1.50
N VAL A 121 -40.24 3.10 1.08
CA VAL A 121 -39.33 3.38 -0.05
C VAL A 121 -40.12 3.66 -1.33
N GLU A 122 -41.12 2.82 -1.67
CA GLU A 122 -41.97 3.01 -2.86
C GLU A 122 -42.80 4.31 -2.79
N ARG A 123 -43.24 4.72 -1.58
CA ARG A 123 -43.99 5.96 -1.41
C ARG A 123 -43.11 7.20 -1.53
N ILE A 124 -41.91 7.21 -0.95
CA ILE A 124 -41.03 8.38 -0.96
C ILE A 124 -40.29 8.57 -2.29
N SER A 125 -40.00 7.50 -3.03
CA SER A 125 -39.43 7.61 -4.39
C SER A 125 -40.39 8.22 -5.42
N ARG A 126 -41.69 8.22 -5.12
CA ARG A 126 -42.74 8.88 -5.92
C ARG A 126 -42.97 10.33 -5.50
N TYR A 127 -42.36 10.79 -4.41
CA TYR A 127 -42.42 12.19 -3.98
C TYR A 127 -41.42 13.01 -4.81
N GLY A 128 -41.92 13.85 -5.72
CA GLY A 128 -41.10 14.60 -6.67
C GLY A 128 -40.24 15.73 -6.09
N GLY A 129 -39.95 15.72 -4.79
CA GLY A 129 -38.87 16.51 -4.16
C GLY A 129 -37.75 15.62 -3.58
N THR A 130 -37.88 14.29 -3.65
CA THR A 130 -36.82 13.35 -3.28
C THR A 130 -35.79 13.32 -4.40
N PHE A 131 -34.55 13.66 -4.07
CA PHE A 131 -33.43 13.74 -5.00
C PHE A 131 -32.71 12.39 -5.10
N TRP A 132 -32.33 11.82 -3.94
CA TRP A 132 -31.53 10.61 -3.85
C TRP A 132 -31.95 9.75 -2.64
N ILE A 133 -31.96 8.42 -2.79
CA ILE A 133 -32.15 7.46 -1.70
C ILE A 133 -30.97 6.49 -1.70
N GLU A 134 -30.26 6.38 -0.58
CA GLU A 134 -29.15 5.44 -0.38
C GLU A 134 -29.37 4.58 0.86
N ASN A 135 -28.83 3.36 0.82
CA ASN A 135 -28.93 2.42 1.93
C ASN A 135 -27.97 2.84 3.06
N ASN A 136 -28.33 2.58 4.32
CA ASN A 136 -27.36 2.60 5.42
C ASN A 136 -26.50 1.33 5.37
N THR A 137 -25.80 1.13 4.25
CA THR A 137 -24.93 -0.02 4.01
C THR A 137 -23.87 -0.05 5.10
N ARG A 138 -23.69 -1.21 5.73
CA ARG A 138 -22.59 -1.43 6.67
C ARG A 138 -21.29 -1.14 5.92
N MET A 139 -20.59 -0.08 6.28
CA MET A 139 -19.32 0.26 5.67
C MET A 139 -18.35 -0.92 5.84
N GLU A 140 -18.06 -1.62 4.74
CA GLU A 140 -16.93 -2.54 4.67
C GLU A 140 -15.65 -1.72 4.74
N PHE A 141 -15.18 -1.61 5.97
CA PHE A 141 -13.97 -0.90 6.31
C PHE A 141 -12.76 -1.72 5.84
N MET A 142 -12.36 -1.56 4.57
CA MET A 142 -11.04 -1.95 4.06
C MET A 142 -9.97 -1.11 4.77
N MET A 143 -9.56 -1.53 5.98
CA MET A 143 -8.72 -0.80 6.93
C MET A 143 -7.21 -0.99 6.69
N GLU A 144 -6.85 -1.93 5.82
CA GLU A 144 -5.51 -2.38 5.43
C GLU A 144 -4.96 -1.78 4.12
N LYS A 145 -5.77 -1.03 3.35
CA LYS A 145 -5.48 -0.38 2.05
C LYS A 145 -4.07 0.23 1.82
N THR A 146 -3.27 0.51 2.84
CA THR A 146 -1.97 1.20 2.72
C THR A 146 -0.91 0.34 2.03
N THR A 147 -0.87 -0.97 2.28
CA THR A 147 0.03 -1.92 1.61
C THR A 147 -0.34 -2.09 0.14
N THR A 148 -1.64 -2.16 -0.18
CA THR A 148 -2.14 -2.10 -1.56
C THR A 148 -1.81 -0.77 -2.24
N THR A 149 -1.94 0.37 -1.55
CA THR A 149 -1.69 1.71 -2.11
C THR A 149 -0.26 1.89 -2.64
N ILE A 150 0.72 1.19 -2.05
CA ILE A 150 2.12 1.19 -2.51
C ILE A 150 2.52 -0.07 -3.29
N ASN A 151 1.57 -0.94 -3.67
CA ASN A 151 1.78 -2.24 -4.31
C ASN A 151 2.65 -3.24 -3.51
N ALA A 152 2.76 -3.12 -2.18
CA ALA A 152 3.48 -4.08 -1.35
C ALA A 152 2.81 -5.47 -1.40
N SER A 153 1.49 -5.51 -1.22
CA SER A 153 0.74 -6.77 -1.21
C SER A 153 0.76 -7.51 -2.56
N LYS A 154 0.76 -6.77 -3.68
CA LYS A 154 1.02 -7.32 -5.01
C LYS A 154 2.40 -7.96 -5.10
N THR A 155 3.42 -7.35 -4.49
CA THR A 155 4.81 -7.83 -4.55
C THR A 155 4.99 -9.16 -3.82
N TRP A 156 4.25 -9.40 -2.72
CA TRP A 156 4.28 -10.67 -1.98
C TRP A 156 3.69 -11.87 -2.74
N GLU A 157 2.97 -11.63 -3.84
CA GLU A 157 2.40 -12.69 -4.70
C GLU A 157 3.07 -12.75 -6.08
N MET A 158 4.07 -11.91 -6.37
CA MET A 158 4.84 -11.92 -7.62
C MET A 158 6.11 -12.78 -7.51
N PRO A 159 6.11 -14.05 -8.01
CA PRO A 159 7.30 -14.88 -7.98
C PRO A 159 8.40 -14.32 -8.91
N VAL A 160 9.64 -14.64 -8.59
CA VAL A 160 10.81 -14.28 -9.39
C VAL A 160 11.19 -15.46 -10.28
N VAL A 161 11.23 -15.24 -11.59
CA VAL A 161 11.68 -16.22 -12.60
C VAL A 161 13.07 -15.79 -13.05
N ASP A 162 14.09 -16.59 -12.78
CA ASP A 162 15.47 -16.27 -13.17
C ASP A 162 15.70 -16.34 -14.68
N SER A 163 16.88 -15.90 -15.12
CA SER A 163 17.23 -15.83 -16.53
C SER A 163 17.33 -17.18 -17.27
N VAL A 164 17.22 -18.31 -16.56
CA VAL A 164 17.10 -19.67 -17.16
C VAL A 164 15.69 -20.27 -17.01
N GLY A 165 14.73 -19.49 -16.51
CA GLY A 165 13.32 -19.89 -16.39
C GLY A 165 12.97 -20.65 -15.11
N LYS A 166 13.86 -20.66 -14.09
CA LYS A 166 13.55 -21.27 -12.79
C LYS A 166 12.83 -20.25 -11.90
N GLU A 167 11.72 -20.69 -11.33
CA GLU A 167 10.86 -19.90 -10.46
C GLU A 167 11.30 -20.01 -8.98
N TYR A 168 11.24 -18.88 -8.27
CA TYR A 168 11.53 -18.71 -6.84
C TYR A 168 10.32 -18.03 -6.17
N PRO A 169 10.18 -18.14 -4.84
CA PRO A 169 9.18 -17.39 -4.09
C PRO A 169 9.21 -15.88 -4.36
N ALA A 170 8.09 -15.24 -4.05
CA ALA A 170 7.95 -13.79 -4.09
C ALA A 170 8.76 -13.10 -2.97
N ILE A 171 8.83 -11.77 -3.04
CA ILE A 171 9.64 -10.94 -2.14
C ILE A 171 8.72 -10.36 -1.04
N ASP A 172 9.00 -10.70 0.21
CA ASP A 172 8.16 -10.40 1.40
C ASP A 172 8.96 -9.88 2.62
N GLY A 173 10.28 -9.87 2.56
CA GLY A 173 11.21 -9.40 3.60
C GLY A 173 12.03 -10.49 4.28
N GLU A 174 11.83 -11.78 3.96
CA GLU A 174 12.62 -12.88 4.52
C GLU A 174 14.14 -12.65 4.35
N GLY A 175 14.93 -13.03 5.36
CA GLY A 175 16.39 -12.86 5.36
C GLY A 175 16.89 -11.49 5.84
N ILE A 176 15.98 -10.61 6.29
CA ILE A 176 16.29 -9.22 6.68
C ILE A 176 15.78 -8.91 8.09
N THR A 177 16.65 -8.36 8.94
CA THR A 177 16.25 -7.76 10.23
C THR A 177 16.15 -6.23 10.12
N VAL A 178 15.02 -5.68 10.58
CA VAL A 178 14.79 -4.23 10.72
C VAL A 178 14.75 -3.84 12.20
N VAL A 179 15.50 -2.79 12.56
CA VAL A 179 15.48 -2.21 13.90
C VAL A 179 14.44 -1.09 13.98
N VAL A 180 13.56 -1.14 14.97
CA VAL A 180 12.60 -0.09 15.29
C VAL A 180 13.11 0.65 16.52
N LEU A 181 13.70 1.83 16.31
CA LEU A 181 14.23 2.68 17.37
C LEU A 181 13.21 3.77 17.70
N ASP A 182 12.39 3.54 18.73
CA ASP A 182 11.18 4.34 19.02
C ASP A 182 10.81 4.31 20.52
N SER A 183 9.54 4.37 20.92
CA SER A 183 9.10 4.21 22.32
C SER A 183 9.30 2.78 22.87
N GLY A 184 9.54 1.82 21.98
CA GLY A 184 9.74 0.39 22.25
C GLY A 184 8.82 -0.45 21.36
N VAL A 185 8.81 -1.76 21.58
CA VAL A 185 7.85 -2.68 20.93
C VAL A 185 7.17 -3.53 22.01
N ASP A 186 5.86 -3.76 21.90
CA ASP A 186 5.15 -4.75 22.70
C ASP A 186 5.13 -6.11 21.98
N ALA A 187 6.18 -6.91 22.17
CA ALA A 187 6.41 -8.15 21.41
C ALA A 187 5.60 -9.36 21.91
N GLY A 188 4.65 -9.18 22.83
CA GLY A 188 3.64 -10.22 23.10
C GLY A 188 2.30 -9.93 22.43
N HIS A 189 2.22 -8.90 21.58
CA HIS A 189 1.16 -8.75 20.59
C HIS A 189 1.30 -9.89 19.54
N PRO A 190 0.21 -10.56 19.11
CA PRO A 190 0.29 -11.69 18.17
C PRO A 190 1.13 -11.39 16.91
N ASP A 191 0.86 -10.27 16.24
CA ASP A 191 1.60 -9.89 15.03
C ASP A 191 3.11 -9.65 15.18
N LEU A 192 3.62 -9.64 16.42
CA LEU A 192 4.96 -9.19 16.81
C LEU A 192 5.66 -10.18 17.76
N ASP A 193 5.26 -11.46 17.73
CA ASP A 193 5.67 -12.45 18.71
C ASP A 193 7.17 -12.52 19.03
N TYR A 194 7.45 -12.46 20.34
CA TYR A 194 8.77 -12.33 20.91
C TYR A 194 9.59 -13.63 20.75
N GLY A 195 10.77 -13.50 20.16
CA GLY A 195 11.65 -14.63 19.82
C GLY A 195 11.45 -15.16 18.40
N GLU A 196 10.31 -14.91 17.75
CA GLU A 196 10.03 -15.39 16.39
C GLU A 196 9.94 -14.27 15.37
N LYS A 197 9.09 -13.26 15.61
CA LYS A 197 8.95 -12.06 14.78
C LYS A 197 9.84 -10.95 15.32
N VAL A 198 9.71 -10.62 16.60
CA VAL A 198 10.63 -9.70 17.29
C VAL A 198 11.72 -10.53 17.96
N VAL A 199 12.81 -10.77 17.23
CA VAL A 199 13.89 -11.68 17.65
C VAL A 199 14.67 -11.16 18.85
N LYS A 200 14.70 -9.84 19.04
CA LYS A 200 15.26 -9.16 20.22
C LYS A 200 14.47 -7.89 20.54
N ASN A 201 14.31 -7.56 21.81
CA ASN A 201 13.62 -6.36 22.23
C ASN A 201 14.27 -5.79 23.50
N TYR A 202 14.78 -4.57 23.42
CA TYR A 202 15.56 -3.94 24.48
C TYR A 202 14.97 -2.60 24.92
N LYS A 203 15.08 -2.32 26.21
CA LYS A 203 14.68 -1.06 26.82
C LYS A 203 15.81 -0.42 27.62
N SER A 204 15.98 0.90 27.47
CA SER A 204 16.90 1.72 28.26
C SER A 204 16.11 2.71 29.13
N ASP A 205 16.07 2.49 30.44
CA ASP A 205 15.44 3.42 31.39
C ASP A 205 16.33 4.64 31.69
N SER A 206 17.66 4.48 31.58
CA SER A 206 18.64 5.58 31.68
C SER A 206 20.04 5.12 31.26
N ASN A 207 20.89 6.08 30.90
CA ASN A 207 22.34 5.89 30.68
C ASN A 207 22.73 4.83 29.64
N MET A 208 21.91 4.63 28.60
CA MET A 208 22.19 3.71 27.47
C MET A 208 22.39 2.24 27.91
N VAL A 209 21.83 1.85 29.07
CA VAL A 209 21.91 0.49 29.59
C VAL A 209 20.71 -0.30 29.08
N TRP A 210 20.97 -1.11 28.05
CA TRP A 210 19.98 -1.99 27.43
C TRP A 210 19.69 -3.21 28.32
N ARG A 211 18.40 -3.41 28.64
CA ARG A 211 17.88 -4.66 29.20
C ARG A 211 16.89 -5.29 28.24
N GLU A 212 16.98 -6.60 28.07
CA GLU A 212 16.06 -7.37 27.23
C GLU A 212 14.70 -7.53 27.94
N VAL A 213 13.60 -7.24 27.24
CA VAL A 213 12.23 -7.24 27.76
C VAL A 213 11.24 -7.66 26.69
N GLU A 214 10.19 -8.41 27.05
CA GLU A 214 9.11 -8.77 26.11
C GLU A 214 8.34 -7.53 25.64
N ASN A 215 7.94 -6.65 26.57
CA ASN A 215 7.29 -5.38 26.25
C ASN A 215 8.21 -4.20 26.63
N GLY A 216 8.70 -3.50 25.60
CA GLY A 216 9.44 -2.25 25.73
C GLY A 216 8.54 -1.00 25.75
N ASP A 217 7.41 -1.04 25.04
CA ASP A 217 6.51 0.08 24.74
C ASP A 217 5.44 0.30 25.83
N THR A 218 5.88 0.54 27.07
CA THR A 218 4.98 0.62 28.24
C THR A 218 4.33 2.01 28.44
N SER A 219 4.40 2.90 27.45
CA SER A 219 4.10 4.33 27.63
C SER A 219 3.24 4.89 26.50
N SER A 220 3.77 4.88 25.27
CA SER A 220 3.14 5.50 24.11
C SER A 220 2.25 4.52 23.36
N GLY A 221 2.81 3.43 22.84
CA GLY A 221 2.19 2.55 21.84
C GLY A 221 2.58 2.86 20.40
N HIS A 222 3.39 3.90 20.20
CA HIS A 222 3.82 4.41 18.91
C HIS A 222 4.85 3.51 18.23
N GLY A 223 5.86 3.03 18.97
CA GLY A 223 6.88 2.13 18.43
C GLY A 223 6.32 0.76 18.08
N THR A 224 5.33 0.27 18.82
CA THR A 224 4.59 -0.95 18.47
C THR A 224 3.83 -0.78 17.16
N HIS A 225 3.11 0.34 16.97
CA HIS A 225 2.42 0.66 15.71
C HIS A 225 3.39 0.78 14.52
N CYS A 226 4.56 1.39 14.74
CA CYS A 226 5.63 1.43 13.74
C CYS A 226 6.12 0.01 13.41
N ALA A 227 6.38 -0.84 14.40
CA ALA A 227 6.85 -2.21 14.21
C ALA A 227 5.86 -3.09 13.42
N GLY A 228 4.57 -3.02 13.74
CA GLY A 228 3.53 -3.67 12.93
C GLY A 228 3.52 -3.19 11.49
N THR A 229 3.69 -1.89 11.26
CA THR A 229 3.70 -1.29 9.92
C THR A 229 4.92 -1.71 9.10
N VAL A 230 6.09 -1.92 9.74
CA VAL A 230 7.28 -2.48 9.08
C VAL A 230 7.03 -3.93 8.67
N ALA A 231 6.73 -4.82 9.62
CA ALA A 231 6.83 -6.27 9.40
C ALA A 231 5.87 -7.14 10.23
N GLY A 232 4.78 -6.60 10.77
CA GLY A 232 3.76 -7.39 11.45
C GLY A 232 3.24 -8.52 10.55
N ASN A 233 3.17 -9.76 11.05
CA ASN A 233 2.77 -10.92 10.22
C ASN A 233 1.26 -10.97 9.91
N GLY A 234 0.46 -10.15 10.61
CA GLY A 234 -0.98 -10.05 10.46
C GLY A 234 -1.77 -11.14 11.19
N ASP A 235 -1.18 -11.94 12.07
CA ASP A 235 -1.82 -13.15 12.61
C ASP A 235 -3.13 -12.86 13.36
N ALA A 236 -3.20 -11.79 14.15
CA ALA A 236 -4.48 -11.42 14.78
C ALA A 236 -5.57 -11.15 13.74
N SER A 237 -5.23 -10.66 12.54
CA SER A 237 -6.18 -10.33 11.47
C SER A 237 -6.17 -11.29 10.27
N ALA A 238 -5.77 -12.55 10.45
CA ALA A 238 -5.68 -13.55 9.37
C ALA A 238 -4.84 -13.09 8.15
N GLY A 239 -3.83 -12.24 8.40
CA GLY A 239 -2.97 -11.62 7.42
C GLY A 239 -3.50 -10.33 6.78
N ALA A 240 -4.70 -9.85 7.12
CA ALA A 240 -5.27 -8.64 6.53
C ALA A 240 -4.43 -7.39 6.84
N ARG A 241 -3.95 -7.24 8.08
CA ARG A 241 -3.20 -6.05 8.53
C ARG A 241 -1.69 -6.30 8.65
N ARG A 242 -1.14 -7.05 7.68
CA ARG A 242 0.30 -7.24 7.52
C ARG A 242 1.05 -5.92 7.36
N GLY A 243 2.26 -5.86 7.93
CA GLY A 243 3.24 -4.82 7.62
C GLY A 243 3.74 -4.91 6.18
N VAL A 244 4.54 -3.93 5.73
CA VAL A 244 5.05 -3.88 4.36
C VAL A 244 5.98 -5.05 4.01
N ALA A 245 6.77 -5.52 4.97
CA ALA A 245 7.71 -6.64 4.83
C ALA A 245 7.36 -7.77 5.83
N PRO A 246 6.25 -8.51 5.65
CA PRO A 246 5.76 -9.50 6.62
C PRO A 246 6.69 -10.71 6.82
N GLY A 247 7.66 -10.95 5.93
CA GLY A 247 8.72 -11.95 6.12
C GLY A 247 9.89 -11.47 6.98
N ALA A 248 10.10 -10.16 7.11
CA ALA A 248 11.24 -9.59 7.83
C ALA A 248 11.17 -9.81 9.35
N LYS A 249 12.34 -9.86 10.00
CA LYS A 249 12.49 -9.93 11.45
C LYS A 249 12.64 -8.53 12.05
N LEU A 250 12.26 -8.39 13.32
CA LEU A 250 12.25 -7.11 14.02
C LEU A 250 13.16 -7.11 15.26
N ILE A 251 13.81 -5.97 15.51
CA ILE A 251 14.45 -5.67 16.79
C ILE A 251 13.87 -4.38 17.36
N GLY A 252 13.27 -4.46 18.54
CA GLY A 252 12.77 -3.29 19.26
C GLY A 252 13.86 -2.62 20.10
N LEU A 253 14.04 -1.30 19.95
CA LEU A 253 14.88 -0.48 20.83
C LEU A 253 14.06 0.67 21.40
N SER A 254 13.76 0.63 22.70
CA SER A 254 13.02 1.70 23.40
C SER A 254 13.92 2.85 23.83
N THR A 255 13.59 4.06 23.37
CA THR A 255 14.22 5.33 23.72
C THR A 255 13.62 6.04 24.95
N GLY A 256 12.51 5.52 25.49
CA GLY A 256 11.82 6.03 26.68
C GLY A 256 10.49 6.75 26.41
N GLU A 257 9.83 7.18 27.48
CA GLU A 257 8.45 7.72 27.45
C GLU A 257 8.34 9.15 26.88
N ALA A 258 9.47 9.85 26.81
CA ALA A 258 9.69 11.01 25.96
C ALA A 258 11.07 10.79 25.33
N VAL A 259 11.15 10.80 23.98
CA VAL A 259 12.34 10.39 23.22
C VAL A 259 13.57 11.15 23.74
N SER A 260 14.43 10.45 24.48
CA SER A 260 15.62 11.05 25.06
C SER A 260 16.75 10.97 24.05
N ILE A 261 17.33 12.12 23.70
CA ILE A 261 18.48 12.21 22.78
C ILE A 261 19.63 11.25 23.18
N PHE A 262 19.86 11.05 24.48
CA PHE A 262 20.85 10.10 24.99
C PHE A 262 20.51 8.64 24.68
N ASN A 263 19.24 8.24 24.80
CA ASN A 263 18.82 6.88 24.47
C ASN A 263 18.74 6.66 22.96
N ALA A 264 18.35 7.66 22.18
CA ALA A 264 18.36 7.61 20.72
C ALA A 264 19.79 7.43 20.17
N VAL A 265 20.75 8.24 20.64
CA VAL A 265 22.18 8.08 20.36
C VAL A 265 22.69 6.70 20.81
N GLY A 266 22.27 6.22 21.98
CA GLY A 266 22.58 4.86 22.43
C GLY A 266 22.00 3.75 21.56
N GLY A 267 20.85 3.99 20.92
CA GLY A 267 20.21 3.06 20.01
C GLY A 267 20.96 2.95 18.69
N LEU A 268 21.26 4.09 18.07
CA LEU A 268 22.10 4.12 16.86
C LEU A 268 23.50 3.57 17.13
N GLN A 269 24.11 3.86 18.29
CA GLN A 269 25.39 3.25 18.67
C GLN A 269 25.27 1.73 18.85
N TRP A 270 24.15 1.23 19.42
CA TRP A 270 23.89 -0.20 19.52
C TRP A 270 23.78 -0.83 18.12
N VAL A 271 23.01 -0.23 17.21
CA VAL A 271 22.89 -0.69 15.81
C VAL A 271 24.27 -0.75 15.15
N TYR A 272 25.04 0.34 15.19
CA TYR A 272 26.39 0.40 14.62
C TYR A 272 27.34 -0.70 15.16
N MET A 273 27.19 -1.10 16.41
CA MET A 273 28.02 -2.15 17.01
C MET A 273 27.58 -3.57 16.66
N HIS A 274 26.29 -3.79 16.42
CA HIS A 274 25.71 -5.12 16.14
C HIS A 274 25.41 -5.36 14.66
N SER A 275 25.54 -4.38 13.76
CA SER A 275 25.39 -4.56 12.31
C SER A 275 26.69 -4.62 11.52
N LYS A 276 27.85 -4.71 12.19
CA LYS A 276 29.17 -4.68 11.52
C LYS A 276 29.35 -5.85 10.54
N PRO A 277 30.01 -5.66 9.39
CA PRO A 277 30.32 -6.75 8.47
C PRO A 277 31.11 -7.86 9.17
N GLY A 278 30.63 -9.10 9.07
CA GLY A 278 31.21 -10.27 9.76
C GLY A 278 30.85 -10.39 11.24
N HIS A 279 29.90 -9.60 11.77
CA HIS A 279 29.32 -9.84 13.09
C HIS A 279 28.62 -11.21 13.13
N THR A 280 28.73 -11.91 14.26
CA THR A 280 27.96 -13.13 14.52
C THR A 280 26.76 -12.74 15.37
N TYR A 281 25.58 -12.76 14.76
CA TYR A 281 24.32 -12.39 15.39
C TYR A 281 23.87 -13.45 16.40
N GLU A 282 23.08 -13.05 17.41
CA GLU A 282 22.37 -13.98 18.32
C GLU A 282 21.06 -14.52 17.71
N TRP A 283 20.68 -13.99 16.55
CA TRP A 283 19.51 -14.32 15.74
C TRP A 283 19.98 -14.64 14.31
N GLU A 284 19.08 -15.06 13.42
CA GLU A 284 19.49 -15.64 12.13
C GLU A 284 19.90 -14.58 11.08
N ASP A 285 19.13 -13.49 10.97
CA ASP A 285 19.23 -12.53 9.86
C ASP A 285 20.00 -11.23 10.19
N PRO A 286 20.80 -10.67 9.26
CA PRO A 286 21.54 -9.43 9.49
C PRO A 286 20.60 -8.22 9.67
N ILE A 287 20.99 -7.30 10.56
CA ILE A 287 20.39 -5.95 10.60
C ILE A 287 20.73 -5.23 9.31
N ARG A 288 19.72 -4.80 8.54
CA ARG A 288 19.91 -4.06 7.28
C ARG A 288 19.16 -2.73 7.19
N VAL A 289 18.21 -2.47 8.09
CA VAL A 289 17.46 -1.20 8.15
C VAL A 289 17.27 -0.78 9.61
N VAL A 290 17.32 0.53 9.89
CA VAL A 290 16.86 1.13 11.14
C VAL A 290 15.82 2.23 10.85
N SER A 291 14.63 2.10 11.44
CA SER A 291 13.51 3.02 11.31
C SER A 291 13.42 3.94 12.52
N ASN A 292 13.33 5.25 12.28
CA ASN A 292 13.38 6.30 13.29
C ASN A 292 12.19 7.28 13.12
N SER A 293 11.07 6.99 13.77
CA SER A 293 9.84 7.77 13.65
C SER A 293 9.79 8.98 14.61
N TRP A 294 10.93 9.65 14.80
CA TRP A 294 11.15 10.74 15.75
C TRP A 294 12.15 11.78 15.21
N GLY A 295 12.15 12.97 15.81
CA GLY A 295 13.04 14.07 15.45
C GLY A 295 13.05 15.17 16.53
N PRO A 296 13.92 16.18 16.40
CA PRO A 296 13.89 17.38 17.24
C PRO A 296 12.86 18.38 16.66
N ALA A 297 12.96 19.66 17.04
CA ALA A 297 12.26 20.71 16.31
C ALA A 297 12.81 20.81 14.86
N PRO A 298 12.01 21.29 13.89
CA PRO A 298 12.45 21.49 12.52
C PRO A 298 13.71 22.33 12.36
N GLY A 299 14.45 22.07 11.28
CA GLY A 299 15.63 22.82 10.90
C GLY A 299 16.53 22.05 9.94
N ASP A 300 17.62 22.70 9.54
CA ASP A 300 18.68 22.08 8.76
C ASP A 300 19.60 21.20 9.62
N TYR A 301 20.26 20.23 9.02
CA TYR A 301 21.13 19.30 9.74
C TYR A 301 22.47 19.94 10.13
N ASP A 302 23.06 19.47 11.24
CA ASP A 302 24.46 19.74 11.56
C ASP A 302 25.29 18.49 11.23
N PRO A 303 26.33 18.56 10.37
CA PRO A 303 27.19 17.42 10.06
C PRO A 303 28.05 16.97 11.25
N GLU A 304 28.21 17.80 12.28
CA GLU A 304 28.93 17.47 13.52
C GLU A 304 28.00 16.90 14.61
N ASP A 305 26.69 16.84 14.36
CA ASP A 305 25.73 16.27 15.31
C ASP A 305 25.95 14.76 15.48
N THR A 306 25.80 14.27 16.71
CA THR A 306 26.13 12.87 17.03
C THR A 306 25.24 11.86 16.30
N ILE A 307 23.99 12.24 15.98
CA ILE A 307 23.10 11.41 15.16
C ILE A 307 23.56 11.40 13.71
N SER A 308 23.84 12.56 13.10
CA SER A 308 24.37 12.67 11.74
C SER A 308 25.59 11.77 11.51
N ILE A 309 26.58 11.87 12.43
CA ILE A 309 27.80 11.05 12.38
C ILE A 309 27.50 9.55 12.57
N LEU A 310 26.61 9.18 13.50
CA LEU A 310 26.27 7.77 13.72
C LEU A 310 25.51 7.18 12.54
N SER A 311 24.53 7.89 11.99
CA SER A 311 23.76 7.42 10.83
C SER A 311 24.65 7.22 9.61
N GLN A 312 25.50 8.21 9.27
CA GLN A 312 26.49 8.06 8.21
C GLN A 312 27.41 6.84 8.42
N LYS A 313 27.87 6.59 9.66
CA LYS A 313 28.68 5.39 9.95
C LYS A 313 27.89 4.09 9.81
N ILE A 314 26.60 4.07 10.17
CA ILE A 314 25.71 2.91 10.02
C ILE A 314 25.52 2.61 8.52
N THR A 315 25.25 3.62 7.71
CA THR A 315 25.11 3.46 6.25
C THR A 315 26.45 3.06 5.60
N PHE A 316 27.51 3.84 5.78
CA PHE A 316 28.76 3.68 5.02
C PHE A 316 29.68 2.54 5.51
N GLU A 317 29.74 2.25 6.82
CA GLU A 317 30.63 1.20 7.35
C GLU A 317 29.94 -0.17 7.47
N ASN A 318 28.60 -0.18 7.63
CA ASN A 318 27.84 -1.40 7.90
C ASN A 318 26.81 -1.78 6.82
N ASN A 319 26.58 -0.94 5.80
CA ASN A 319 25.62 -1.19 4.72
C ASN A 319 24.17 -1.39 5.22
N VAL A 320 23.77 -0.53 6.17
CA VAL A 320 22.47 -0.50 6.84
C VAL A 320 21.75 0.81 6.53
N ILE A 321 20.53 0.72 6.03
CA ILE A 321 19.73 1.90 5.66
C ILE A 321 19.16 2.57 6.90
N VAL A 322 19.26 3.90 6.97
CA VAL A 322 18.71 4.71 8.05
C VAL A 322 17.52 5.50 7.52
N VAL A 323 16.33 5.29 8.08
CA VAL A 323 15.08 5.96 7.64
C VAL A 323 14.55 6.85 8.75
N PHE A 324 14.14 8.07 8.42
CA PHE A 324 13.64 9.09 9.34
C PHE A 324 12.32 9.73 8.88
N ALA A 325 11.46 10.05 9.84
CA ALA A 325 10.25 10.82 9.58
C ALA A 325 10.59 12.27 9.22
N ALA A 326 9.97 12.82 8.17
CA ALA A 326 10.20 14.21 7.75
C ALA A 326 9.71 15.27 8.76
N SER A 327 8.99 14.89 9.83
CA SER A 327 8.27 15.75 10.82
C SER A 327 6.82 16.09 10.44
N ASN A 328 6.07 16.67 11.38
CA ASN A 328 4.62 16.92 11.30
C ASN A 328 4.27 18.42 11.44
N SER A 329 5.16 19.33 11.03
CA SER A 329 4.98 20.78 11.15
C SER A 329 4.25 21.42 9.96
N GLY A 330 4.10 20.71 8.84
CA GLY A 330 3.53 21.27 7.61
C GLY A 330 4.50 22.22 6.92
N GLY A 331 4.13 23.51 6.85
CA GLY A 331 4.85 24.51 6.08
C GLY A 331 4.37 24.64 4.63
N ASP A 332 4.82 25.71 3.97
CA ASP A 332 4.42 26.15 2.63
C ASP A 332 5.62 26.29 1.67
N GLY A 333 6.81 25.85 2.08
CA GLY A 333 8.07 26.01 1.35
C GLY A 333 8.87 27.27 1.69
N THR A 334 8.35 28.19 2.52
CA THR A 334 9.07 29.45 2.82
C THR A 334 10.21 29.32 3.83
N VAL A 335 10.19 28.26 4.65
CA VAL A 335 11.22 27.91 5.66
C VAL A 335 11.37 26.39 5.76
N ILE A 336 12.47 25.94 6.33
CA ILE A 336 12.73 24.51 6.57
C ILE A 336 11.84 24.03 7.73
N GLU A 337 10.81 23.24 7.41
CA GLU A 337 9.95 22.57 8.40
C GLU A 337 10.28 21.07 8.56
N THR A 338 11.26 20.56 7.81
CA THR A 338 11.72 19.17 7.85
C THR A 338 12.59 18.83 9.06
N ASN A 339 12.66 17.54 9.36
CA ASN A 339 13.47 16.96 10.43
C ASN A 339 14.97 17.00 10.05
N PRO A 340 15.84 17.67 10.82
CA PRO A 340 17.27 17.73 10.52
C PRO A 340 17.96 16.34 10.53
N TYR A 341 17.39 15.32 11.17
CA TYR A 341 17.94 13.95 11.08
C TYR A 341 17.48 13.19 9.82
N GLY A 342 16.41 13.67 9.17
CA GLY A 342 16.01 13.25 7.83
C GLY A 342 16.98 13.81 6.79
N ASN A 343 17.21 15.13 6.82
CA ASN A 343 18.08 15.90 5.93
C ASN A 343 19.59 15.57 6.01
N VAL A 344 19.97 14.41 6.57
CA VAL A 344 21.36 13.95 6.59
C VAL A 344 21.57 13.09 5.32
N PRO A 345 22.52 13.42 4.43
CA PRO A 345 22.64 12.82 3.07
C PRO A 345 22.86 11.31 2.93
N SER A 346 22.81 10.55 4.02
CA SER A 346 22.91 9.09 4.08
C SER A 346 21.64 8.41 4.60
N ASN A 347 20.61 9.21 4.88
CA ASN A 347 19.36 8.83 5.53
C ASN A 347 18.22 9.12 4.57
N ILE A 348 17.10 8.42 4.76
CA ILE A 348 15.92 8.59 3.92
C ILE A 348 14.84 9.33 4.70
N ALA A 349 14.53 10.56 4.31
CA ALA A 349 13.51 11.45 4.85
C ALA A 349 12.13 11.17 4.21
N VAL A 350 11.15 10.82 5.05
CA VAL A 350 9.86 10.30 4.55
C VAL A 350 8.68 11.26 4.78
N ALA A 351 8.06 11.69 3.69
CA ALA A 351 6.81 12.48 3.69
C ALA A 351 5.56 11.62 3.93
N ALA A 352 4.53 12.21 4.53
CA ALA A 352 3.25 11.55 4.79
C ALA A 352 2.25 11.85 3.68
N PHE A 353 1.79 10.81 3.00
CA PHE A 353 0.66 10.87 2.07
C PHE A 353 -0.67 10.55 2.74
N GLU A 354 -1.76 11.06 2.16
CA GLU A 354 -3.09 10.56 2.42
C GLU A 354 -3.19 9.05 2.21
N ARG A 355 -4.11 8.38 2.93
CA ARG A 355 -4.17 6.92 3.01
C ARG A 355 -4.24 6.19 1.66
N GLY A 356 -4.90 6.80 0.68
CA GLY A 356 -5.04 6.29 -0.70
C GLY A 356 -4.09 6.93 -1.72
N GLY A 357 -3.10 7.72 -1.27
CA GLY A 357 -2.09 8.30 -2.15
C GLY A 357 -2.58 9.45 -3.04
N SER A 358 -3.65 10.15 -2.66
CA SER A 358 -4.26 11.26 -3.42
C SER A 358 -3.52 12.59 -3.32
N GLY A 359 -2.68 12.76 -2.30
CA GLY A 359 -1.94 13.98 -2.01
C GLY A 359 -1.09 13.83 -0.76
N VAL A 360 -0.26 14.84 -0.49
CA VAL A 360 0.51 14.92 0.75
C VAL A 360 -0.40 15.41 1.88
N ALA A 361 -0.25 14.81 3.06
CA ALA A 361 -1.00 15.22 4.25
C ALA A 361 -0.65 16.68 4.62
N SER A 362 -1.63 17.47 5.04
CA SER A 362 -1.41 18.90 5.34
C SER A 362 -0.35 19.13 6.42
N PHE A 363 -0.26 18.23 7.41
CA PHE A 363 0.74 18.26 8.47
C PHE A 363 2.13 17.76 8.02
N SER A 364 2.28 17.08 6.88
CA SER A 364 3.59 16.57 6.45
C SER A 364 4.54 17.74 6.27
N SER A 365 5.67 17.69 6.97
CA SER A 365 6.68 18.73 6.91
C SER A 365 7.28 18.88 5.51
N ARG A 366 7.64 20.13 5.19
CA ARG A 366 8.16 20.54 3.88
C ARG A 366 9.56 21.14 3.99
N GLY A 367 10.38 20.89 2.97
CA GLY A 367 11.66 21.58 2.78
C GLY A 367 11.46 23.05 2.40
N GLN A 368 12.54 23.82 2.37
CA GLN A 368 12.49 25.21 1.94
C GLN A 368 12.76 25.31 0.43
N ASP A 369 11.84 25.90 -0.33
CA ASP A 369 11.95 26.03 -1.79
C ASP A 369 13.30 26.66 -2.22
N GLY A 370 13.98 25.97 -3.12
CA GLY A 370 15.32 26.31 -3.59
C GLY A 370 16.48 25.76 -2.74
N ILE A 371 16.22 25.09 -1.61
CA ILE A 371 17.22 24.36 -0.82
C ILE A 371 16.89 22.86 -0.86
N LEU A 372 17.37 22.19 -1.90
CA LEU A 372 16.96 20.83 -2.23
C LEU A 372 17.37 19.80 -1.14
N THR A 373 18.50 20.01 -0.45
CA THR A 373 19.00 19.26 0.75
C THR A 373 18.02 19.17 1.93
N THR A 374 16.87 19.85 1.85
CA THR A 374 15.87 19.92 2.92
C THR A 374 14.55 19.28 2.54
N TYR A 375 14.45 18.75 1.32
CA TYR A 375 13.23 18.14 0.79
C TYR A 375 13.13 16.71 1.36
N PRO A 376 11.92 16.16 1.58
CA PRO A 376 11.78 14.71 1.74
C PRO A 376 12.22 14.00 0.45
N ASP A 377 12.77 12.78 0.53
CA ASP A 377 13.16 12.04 -0.68
C ASP A 377 11.96 11.36 -1.33
N VAL A 378 11.12 10.74 -0.50
CA VAL A 378 9.97 9.94 -0.91
C VAL A 378 8.80 10.05 0.07
N GLY A 379 7.61 9.76 -0.43
CA GLY A 379 6.39 9.69 0.35
C GLY A 379 5.85 8.27 0.54
N ALA A 380 5.18 8.04 1.67
CA ALA A 380 4.42 6.83 1.95
C ALA A 380 3.13 7.14 2.72
N PRO A 381 2.13 6.23 2.77
CA PRO A 381 0.88 6.47 3.48
C PRO A 381 1.10 6.80 4.97
N GLY A 382 0.60 7.95 5.40
CA GLY A 382 0.79 8.49 6.75
C GLY A 382 -0.48 9.01 7.42
N VAL A 383 -1.68 8.81 6.84
CA VAL A 383 -2.96 9.24 7.42
C VAL A 383 -3.88 8.05 7.68
N GLY A 384 -4.43 7.93 8.89
CA GLY A 384 -5.40 6.90 9.25
C GLY A 384 -4.86 5.47 9.11
N ILE A 385 -3.58 5.28 9.41
CA ILE A 385 -2.84 4.04 9.19
C ILE A 385 -3.16 3.06 10.31
N TRP A 386 -3.79 1.94 9.98
CA TRP A 386 -4.05 0.86 10.94
C TRP A 386 -2.80 0.01 11.13
N SER A 387 -2.42 -0.20 12.38
CA SER A 387 -1.36 -1.13 12.75
C SER A 387 -1.47 -1.54 14.22
N THR A 388 -0.56 -2.38 14.67
CA THR A 388 -0.58 -3.12 15.94
C THR A 388 -0.62 -2.21 17.17
N ALA A 389 -1.51 -2.51 18.11
CA ALA A 389 -1.78 -1.76 19.33
C ALA A 389 -0.95 -2.29 20.51
N ALA A 390 -0.12 -1.44 21.11
CA ALA A 390 0.56 -1.81 22.35
C ALA A 390 -0.45 -1.99 23.50
N ARG A 391 -0.27 -3.07 24.27
CA ARG A 391 -1.02 -3.32 25.50
C ARG A 391 -0.56 -2.31 26.55
N ARG A 392 -1.52 -1.68 27.26
CA ARG A 392 -1.31 -0.86 28.48
C ARG A 392 -0.61 0.50 28.28
N THR A 393 -0.90 1.23 27.20
CA THR A 393 -0.31 2.56 26.90
C THR A 393 -1.31 3.72 26.94
N LEU A 394 -0.82 4.97 26.87
CA LEU A 394 -1.67 6.17 26.77
C LEU A 394 -2.54 6.13 25.49
N ILE A 395 -1.98 5.68 24.36
CA ILE A 395 -2.75 5.49 23.13
C ILE A 395 -3.84 4.43 23.35
N SER A 396 -3.54 3.30 24.00
CA SER A 396 -4.57 2.29 24.33
C SER A 396 -5.69 2.83 25.25
N ALA A 397 -5.42 3.88 26.02
CA ALA A 397 -6.44 4.59 26.80
C ALA A 397 -7.27 5.55 25.93
N MET A 398 -6.66 6.19 24.94
CA MET A 398 -7.38 7.00 23.95
C MET A 398 -8.29 6.15 23.06
N THR A 399 -7.87 4.94 22.61
CA THR A 399 -8.75 4.00 21.89
C THR A 399 -10.02 3.66 22.68
N LYS A 400 -9.91 3.55 24.02
CA LYS A 400 -11.05 3.31 24.92
C LYS A 400 -11.95 4.52 25.14
N GLN A 401 -11.45 5.74 24.95
CA GLN A 401 -12.17 6.99 25.22
C GLN A 401 -12.78 7.60 23.96
N SER A 402 -12.08 7.55 22.82
CA SER A 402 -12.55 8.04 21.51
C SER A 402 -13.71 7.20 20.96
N ALA A 403 -13.85 5.94 21.39
CA ALA A 403 -14.95 5.06 20.99
C ALA A 403 -16.35 5.48 21.54
N GLY A 404 -16.47 6.55 22.33
CA GLY A 404 -17.77 7.14 22.70
C GLY A 404 -18.74 6.24 23.50
N GLY A 405 -18.26 5.11 24.03
CA GLY A 405 -19.11 4.08 24.65
C GLY A 405 -19.68 3.04 23.68
N LEU A 406 -19.27 3.05 22.40
CA LEU A 406 -19.58 2.02 21.42
C LEU A 406 -18.83 0.70 21.75
N SER A 407 -19.47 -0.42 21.42
CA SER A 407 -19.00 -1.78 21.75
C SER A 407 -17.79 -2.27 20.96
N ASN A 408 -17.32 -1.51 19.97
CA ASN A 408 -16.39 -1.97 18.94
C ASN A 408 -15.01 -1.33 19.14
N ILE A 409 -14.33 -1.66 20.24
CA ILE A 409 -12.92 -1.33 20.44
C ILE A 409 -12.10 -2.50 19.90
N ASP A 410 -11.37 -2.30 18.81
CA ASP A 410 -10.32 -3.24 18.40
C ASP A 410 -9.16 -3.14 19.42
N PRO A 411 -8.76 -4.25 20.06
CA PRO A 411 -7.73 -4.25 21.09
C PRO A 411 -6.33 -4.57 20.56
N TYR A 412 -6.21 -5.04 19.31
CA TYR A 412 -4.95 -5.40 18.64
C TYR A 412 -4.56 -4.38 17.58
N TYR A 413 -5.48 -3.58 17.06
CA TYR A 413 -5.13 -2.58 16.04
C TYR A 413 -5.78 -1.24 16.31
N PHE A 414 -5.12 -0.18 15.86
CA PHE A 414 -5.65 1.18 15.90
C PHE A 414 -5.10 2.03 14.75
N ALA A 415 -5.83 3.08 14.40
CA ALA A 415 -5.41 4.06 13.39
C ALA A 415 -4.79 5.31 14.01
N ILE A 416 -3.61 5.71 13.51
CA ILE A 416 -3.01 7.04 13.75
C ILE A 416 -2.44 7.64 12.46
N SER A 417 -2.07 8.91 12.54
CA SER A 417 -1.53 9.71 11.44
C SER A 417 -0.23 10.40 11.84
N GLY A 418 0.71 10.50 10.90
CA GLY A 418 2.01 11.16 11.04
C GLY A 418 3.01 10.70 9.97
N THR A 419 4.05 11.50 9.71
CA THR A 419 5.26 11.03 8.99
C THR A 419 5.91 9.84 9.70
N SER A 420 5.72 9.76 11.02
CA SER A 420 6.02 8.59 11.85
C SER A 420 5.36 7.28 11.40
N MET A 421 4.23 7.32 10.68
CA MET A 421 3.56 6.14 10.11
C MET A 421 3.98 5.89 8.65
N ALA A 422 4.38 6.93 7.92
CA ALA A 422 4.95 6.79 6.58
C ALA A 422 6.36 6.16 6.62
N THR A 423 7.19 6.58 7.58
CA THR A 423 8.56 6.07 7.82
C THR A 423 8.68 4.55 7.88
N PRO A 424 7.90 3.82 8.71
CA PRO A 424 7.98 2.36 8.78
C PRO A 424 7.50 1.66 7.51
N HIS A 425 6.66 2.28 6.66
CA HIS A 425 6.39 1.71 5.34
C HIS A 425 7.69 1.69 4.52
N ILE A 426 8.42 2.80 4.42
CA ILE A 426 9.70 2.89 3.69
C ILE A 426 10.76 1.96 4.28
N ALA A 427 10.83 1.81 5.62
CA ALA A 427 11.73 0.84 6.24
C ALA A 427 11.39 -0.61 5.83
N GLY A 428 10.10 -0.95 5.67
CA GLY A 428 9.67 -2.21 5.07
C GLY A 428 10.03 -2.32 3.58
N VAL A 429 9.81 -1.27 2.77
CA VAL A 429 10.22 -1.29 1.35
C VAL A 429 11.73 -1.50 1.19
N ALA A 430 12.54 -0.85 2.03
CA ALA A 430 13.98 -1.06 2.07
C ALA A 430 14.35 -2.51 2.39
N ALA A 431 13.62 -3.19 3.28
CA ALA A 431 13.82 -4.62 3.53
C ALA A 431 13.50 -5.48 2.30
N LEU A 432 12.41 -5.20 1.57
CA LEU A 432 12.05 -5.89 0.32
C LEU A 432 13.11 -5.69 -0.78
N ILE A 433 13.59 -4.46 -0.95
CA ILE A 433 14.68 -4.12 -1.88
C ILE A 433 15.95 -4.91 -1.54
N LEU A 434 16.28 -5.03 -0.25
CA LEU A 434 17.49 -5.70 0.23
C LEU A 434 17.39 -7.24 0.25
N GLN A 435 16.19 -7.82 0.34
CA GLN A 435 15.97 -9.24 0.03
C GLN A 435 16.18 -9.51 -1.47
N ALA A 436 15.64 -8.65 -2.34
CA ALA A 436 15.78 -8.77 -3.79
C ALA A 436 17.25 -8.70 -4.23
N TYR A 437 18.00 -7.72 -3.72
CA TYR A 437 19.44 -7.57 -3.97
C TYR A 437 20.23 -7.15 -2.70
N PRO A 438 20.82 -8.13 -1.97
CA PRO A 438 21.53 -7.85 -0.73
C PRO A 438 22.80 -6.99 -0.86
N ASP A 439 23.49 -7.06 -2.02
CA ASP A 439 24.79 -6.41 -2.27
C ASP A 439 24.68 -4.99 -2.84
N LEU A 440 23.49 -4.36 -2.76
CA LEU A 440 23.34 -2.93 -3.00
C LEU A 440 24.32 -2.14 -2.13
N ARG A 441 24.92 -1.09 -2.72
CA ARG A 441 26.06 -0.36 -2.16
C ARG A 441 25.80 1.15 -2.12
N MET A 442 26.79 1.91 -1.66
CA MET A 442 26.81 3.36 -1.83
C MET A 442 26.92 3.74 -3.30
N SER A 443 26.07 4.64 -3.77
CA SER A 443 26.12 5.16 -5.14
C SER A 443 27.27 6.15 -5.29
N ASP A 444 27.77 6.33 -6.51
CA ASP A 444 28.68 7.44 -6.86
C ASP A 444 27.90 8.74 -7.19
N ILE A 445 26.57 8.70 -7.05
CA ILE A 445 25.67 9.85 -7.06
C ILE A 445 25.64 10.48 -5.66
N TYR A 446 25.58 11.81 -5.64
CA TYR A 446 25.33 12.63 -4.45
C TYR A 446 23.85 12.97 -4.38
N GLU A 447 23.37 13.30 -3.19
CA GLU A 447 22.02 13.82 -2.98
C GLU A 447 21.76 15.02 -3.92
N GLU A 448 20.51 15.11 -4.38
CA GLU A 448 19.96 16.15 -5.25
C GLU A 448 20.46 16.23 -6.70
N ALA A 449 19.55 16.75 -7.52
CA ALA A 449 19.48 16.38 -8.92
C ALA A 449 20.08 17.37 -9.92
N GLU A 450 20.53 18.53 -9.44
CA GLU A 450 21.29 19.49 -10.23
C GLU A 450 22.62 19.79 -9.56
N GLN A 451 23.59 18.87 -9.73
CA GLN A 451 24.97 19.02 -9.25
C GLN A 451 25.64 20.34 -9.68
N GLU A 452 25.14 21.01 -10.74
CA GLU A 452 25.60 22.32 -11.19
C GLU A 452 25.24 23.49 -10.25
N LYS A 453 24.26 23.31 -9.35
CA LYS A 453 23.85 24.30 -8.33
C LYS A 453 24.56 24.14 -6.99
N LEU A 454 25.08 22.95 -6.70
CA LEU A 454 25.79 22.63 -5.46
C LEU A 454 27.24 23.16 -5.52
N ASP A 455 27.80 23.51 -4.36
CA ASP A 455 29.17 24.00 -4.32
C ASP A 455 30.20 22.86 -4.45
N ALA A 456 31.42 23.22 -4.87
CA ALA A 456 32.50 22.25 -5.03
C ALA A 456 33.03 21.69 -3.69
N GLY A 457 32.57 22.17 -2.53
CA GLY A 457 32.82 21.56 -1.24
C GLY A 457 31.91 20.34 -1.04
N TRP A 458 30.60 20.53 -1.24
CA TRP A 458 29.57 19.50 -1.11
C TRP A 458 29.86 18.27 -1.99
N VAL A 459 30.10 18.49 -3.29
CA VAL A 459 30.33 17.41 -4.29
C VAL A 459 31.67 16.69 -4.07
N ASN A 460 32.58 17.24 -3.24
CA ASN A 460 33.84 16.58 -2.89
C ASN A 460 33.84 15.95 -1.48
N ASP A 461 32.76 16.10 -0.70
CA ASP A 461 32.64 15.41 0.59
C ASP A 461 32.02 14.03 0.38
N SER A 462 32.82 12.98 0.57
CA SER A 462 32.37 11.59 0.48
C SER A 462 31.25 11.21 1.45
N ARG A 463 30.95 12.06 2.44
CA ARG A 463 29.82 11.91 3.37
C ARG A 463 28.46 12.28 2.77
N ASN A 464 28.44 12.92 1.60
CA ASN A 464 27.21 13.39 0.95
C ASN A 464 26.71 12.43 -0.15
N ARG A 465 27.16 11.17 -0.10
CA ARG A 465 26.79 10.10 -1.05
C ARG A 465 25.57 9.36 -0.55
N VAL A 466 24.65 9.10 -1.48
CA VAL A 466 23.37 8.41 -1.22
C VAL A 466 23.47 6.91 -1.47
N HIS A 467 22.65 6.11 -0.77
CA HIS A 467 22.66 4.66 -0.95
C HIS A 467 21.86 4.26 -2.20
N GLU A 468 22.25 3.19 -2.89
CA GLU A 468 21.47 2.69 -4.04
C GLU A 468 20.02 2.27 -3.71
N VAL A 469 19.66 2.13 -2.43
CA VAL A 469 18.28 1.82 -1.99
C VAL A 469 17.39 3.06 -2.12
N GLU A 470 17.92 4.21 -1.75
CA GLU A 470 17.28 5.52 -1.85
C GLU A 470 16.99 5.87 -3.31
N LEU A 471 18.01 5.78 -4.17
CA LEU A 471 17.86 5.93 -5.63
C LEU A 471 16.82 4.96 -6.24
N ILE A 472 16.71 3.73 -5.70
CA ILE A 472 15.68 2.77 -6.13
C ILE A 472 14.29 3.22 -5.65
N LEU A 473 14.16 3.73 -4.43
CA LEU A 473 12.91 4.26 -3.89
C LEU A 473 12.44 5.48 -4.71
N GLU A 474 13.30 6.47 -4.92
CA GLU A 474 13.06 7.65 -5.75
C GLU A 474 12.63 7.28 -7.18
N ALA A 475 13.37 6.40 -7.85
CA ALA A 475 13.05 5.98 -9.22
C ALA A 475 11.80 5.08 -9.33
N SER A 476 11.38 4.44 -8.24
CA SER A 476 10.13 3.67 -8.19
C SER A 476 8.90 4.56 -7.98
N ALA A 477 9.10 5.73 -7.38
CA ALA A 477 8.04 6.59 -6.87
C ALA A 477 7.11 7.09 -7.98
N ARG A 478 5.95 7.55 -7.56
CA ARG A 478 4.95 8.19 -8.40
C ARG A 478 4.75 9.60 -7.88
N TYR A 479 5.37 10.56 -8.55
CA TYR A 479 5.07 11.97 -8.38
C TYR A 479 3.58 12.23 -8.58
N VAL A 480 2.96 12.95 -7.65
CA VAL A 480 1.56 13.36 -7.71
C VAL A 480 1.52 14.84 -8.07
N PRO A 481 0.92 15.25 -9.21
CA PRO A 481 0.85 16.66 -9.59
C PRO A 481 -0.10 17.47 -8.68
N PRO A 482 0.02 18.81 -8.64
CA PRO A 482 -0.95 19.66 -7.96
C PRO A 482 -2.36 19.46 -8.53
N SER A 483 -3.36 19.40 -7.63
CA SER A 483 -4.77 19.14 -7.98
C SER A 483 -5.45 20.27 -8.74
N ASP A 484 -4.94 21.49 -8.58
CA ASP A 484 -5.55 22.75 -9.01
C ASP A 484 -4.49 23.85 -9.09
N GLY A 485 -4.90 25.11 -9.30
CA GLY A 485 -4.01 26.26 -9.40
C GLY A 485 -3.76 27.04 -8.10
N GLY A 486 -3.90 26.40 -6.93
CA GLY A 486 -3.65 27.00 -5.62
C GLY A 486 -2.20 27.44 -5.42
N ASP A 487 -2.01 28.53 -4.67
CA ASP A 487 -0.73 29.21 -4.44
C ASP A 487 -0.62 29.54 -2.93
N PRO A 488 0.43 29.09 -2.22
CA PRO A 488 1.62 28.34 -2.71
C PRO A 488 1.39 26.84 -2.95
N LEU A 489 0.31 26.26 -2.42
CA LEU A 489 -0.03 24.84 -2.54
C LEU A 489 -1.44 24.67 -3.14
N ALA A 490 -1.64 23.59 -3.89
CA ALA A 490 -2.94 23.10 -4.32
C ALA A 490 -3.71 22.40 -3.16
N GLU A 491 -4.99 22.06 -3.36
CA GLU A 491 -5.84 21.37 -2.35
C GLU A 491 -5.25 20.03 -1.88
N ASN A 492 -4.49 19.33 -2.72
CA ASN A 492 -3.76 18.11 -2.36
C ASN A 492 -2.40 18.35 -1.66
N ASN A 493 -2.14 19.59 -1.24
CA ASN A 493 -0.95 20.10 -0.54
C ASN A 493 0.39 19.89 -1.29
N ILE A 494 0.33 19.83 -2.63
CA ILE A 494 1.46 19.79 -3.55
C ILE A 494 1.73 21.20 -4.11
N PRO A 495 2.99 21.64 -4.27
CA PRO A 495 3.34 22.93 -4.86
C PRO A 495 3.16 22.97 -6.38
N GLN A 496 3.06 24.19 -6.92
CA GLN A 496 2.99 24.42 -8.38
C GLN A 496 4.34 24.23 -9.09
N ASN A 497 5.44 24.45 -8.37
CA ASN A 497 6.80 24.29 -8.85
C ASN A 497 7.42 22.97 -8.38
N TYR A 498 8.24 22.39 -9.26
CA TYR A 498 9.06 21.22 -9.01
C TYR A 498 10.46 21.44 -9.57
N SER A 499 11.41 20.66 -9.06
CA SER A 499 12.74 20.48 -9.66
C SER A 499 12.78 19.16 -10.44
N LEU A 500 13.79 18.96 -11.29
CA LEU A 500 13.97 17.70 -12.01
C LEU A 500 15.03 16.85 -11.32
N GLY A 501 14.71 15.57 -11.11
CA GLY A 501 15.50 14.52 -10.48
C GLY A 501 16.70 14.04 -11.32
N TRP A 502 17.62 13.27 -10.71
CA TRP A 502 18.79 12.70 -11.40
C TRP A 502 18.40 11.73 -12.54
N ASN A 503 17.19 11.19 -12.45
CA ASN A 503 16.51 10.36 -13.45
C ASN A 503 15.78 11.19 -14.53
N GLY A 504 15.55 12.49 -14.29
CA GLY A 504 14.79 13.40 -15.15
C GLY A 504 13.31 13.55 -14.76
N GLU A 505 12.85 12.88 -13.70
CA GLU A 505 11.47 12.95 -13.21
C GLU A 505 11.25 14.15 -12.27
N PRO A 506 10.03 14.69 -12.13
CA PRO A 506 9.76 15.79 -11.20
C PRO A 506 9.90 15.36 -9.73
N PHE A 507 10.40 16.27 -8.90
CA PHE A 507 10.39 16.15 -7.43
C PHE A 507 10.21 17.54 -6.78
N ASP A 508 9.64 17.60 -5.57
CA ASP A 508 9.32 18.86 -4.90
C ASP A 508 9.54 18.85 -3.37
N PHE A 509 9.44 20.03 -2.76
CA PHE A 509 9.71 20.25 -1.34
C PHE A 509 8.66 19.66 -0.38
N ALA A 510 7.54 19.14 -0.88
CA ALA A 510 6.46 18.56 -0.10
C ALA A 510 6.42 17.02 -0.15
N GLN A 511 6.73 16.44 -1.31
CA GLN A 511 6.59 15.00 -1.55
C GLN A 511 7.89 14.28 -1.91
N GLY A 512 8.98 15.01 -2.17
CA GLY A 512 10.15 14.46 -2.82
C GLY A 512 9.82 13.97 -4.23
N PHE A 513 10.31 12.78 -4.57
CA PHE A 513 9.95 12.06 -5.80
C PHE A 513 8.52 11.47 -5.78
N GLY A 514 7.81 11.60 -4.64
CA GLY A 514 6.41 11.24 -4.50
C GLY A 514 6.19 9.86 -3.88
N LEU A 515 5.01 9.28 -4.14
CA LEU A 515 4.55 8.07 -3.47
C LEU A 515 5.29 6.82 -3.95
N VAL A 516 6.00 6.13 -3.06
CA VAL A 516 6.75 4.90 -3.37
C VAL A 516 5.87 3.81 -4.04
N ARG A 517 6.47 3.01 -4.94
CA ARG A 517 5.83 1.79 -5.48
C ARG A 517 6.74 0.59 -5.35
N VAL A 518 6.37 -0.32 -4.46
CA VAL A 518 7.15 -1.48 -4.07
C VAL A 518 7.41 -2.44 -5.24
N ASP A 519 6.39 -2.67 -6.09
CA ASP A 519 6.53 -3.57 -7.23
C ASP A 519 7.58 -3.08 -8.24
N ARG A 520 7.67 -1.76 -8.42
CA ARG A 520 8.74 -1.15 -9.22
C ARG A 520 10.09 -1.16 -8.51
N ALA A 521 10.12 -0.84 -7.21
CA ALA A 521 11.37 -0.79 -6.43
C ALA A 521 12.08 -2.15 -6.42
N VAL A 522 11.34 -3.24 -6.15
CA VAL A 522 11.84 -4.62 -6.23
C VAL A 522 12.25 -4.98 -7.66
N GLY A 523 11.46 -4.59 -8.68
CA GLY A 523 11.81 -4.78 -10.08
C GLY A 523 13.15 -4.12 -10.46
N ILE A 524 13.41 -2.88 -10.04
CA ILE A 524 14.67 -2.16 -10.28
C ILE A 524 15.83 -2.86 -9.56
N ALA A 525 15.64 -3.29 -8.31
CA ALA A 525 16.66 -4.01 -7.54
C ALA A 525 17.05 -5.34 -8.21
N LEU A 526 16.06 -6.13 -8.66
CA LEU A 526 16.29 -7.37 -9.40
C LEU A 526 16.95 -7.13 -10.77
N ALA A 527 16.55 -6.09 -11.50
CA ALA A 527 17.18 -5.72 -12.77
C ALA A 527 18.64 -5.29 -12.58
N LEU A 528 18.96 -4.56 -11.51
CA LEU A 528 20.33 -4.17 -11.19
C LEU A 528 21.20 -5.36 -10.82
N LYS A 529 20.66 -6.31 -10.05
CA LYS A 529 21.30 -7.59 -9.74
C LYS A 529 21.64 -8.36 -11.00
N GLU A 530 20.66 -8.59 -11.89
CA GLU A 530 20.90 -9.28 -13.16
C GLU A 530 21.98 -8.59 -13.99
N LEU A 531 21.93 -7.27 -14.16
CA LEU A 531 22.96 -6.53 -14.91
C LEU A 531 24.37 -6.73 -14.35
N ARG A 532 24.50 -6.82 -13.01
CA ARG A 532 25.80 -6.97 -12.32
C ARG A 532 26.31 -8.41 -12.23
N THR A 533 25.44 -9.41 -12.30
CA THR A 533 25.80 -10.82 -12.04
C THR A 533 25.63 -11.74 -13.23
N ARG A 534 24.85 -11.36 -14.25
CA ARG A 534 24.62 -12.17 -15.44
C ARG A 534 25.76 -11.99 -16.44
N ASP A 535 26.24 -13.13 -16.90
CA ASP A 535 27.03 -13.32 -18.11
C ASP A 535 26.04 -13.44 -19.29
N PHE A 536 26.00 -12.42 -20.16
CA PHE A 536 25.07 -12.32 -21.28
C PHE A 536 25.63 -12.93 -22.57
N ASP A 537 26.95 -13.02 -22.74
CA ASP A 537 27.60 -13.54 -23.96
C ASP A 537 28.12 -14.99 -23.83
N GLY A 538 28.27 -15.48 -22.59
CA GLY A 538 28.66 -16.84 -22.22
C GLY A 538 30.16 -17.06 -22.05
N ASP A 539 30.98 -16.01 -21.88
CA ASP A 539 32.44 -16.13 -21.74
C ASP A 539 32.91 -16.59 -20.34
N GLY A 540 32.04 -16.52 -19.34
CA GLY A 540 32.29 -16.89 -17.94
C GLY A 540 32.48 -15.73 -16.96
N VAL A 541 32.31 -14.46 -17.36
CA VAL A 541 32.27 -13.30 -16.44
C VAL A 541 31.02 -12.43 -16.64
N PRO A 542 30.54 -11.68 -15.61
CA PRO A 542 29.46 -10.72 -15.81
C PRO A 542 29.90 -9.54 -16.69
N ASP A 543 29.07 -9.11 -17.62
CA ASP A 543 29.36 -8.02 -18.57
C ASP A 543 29.38 -6.62 -17.91
N TYR A 544 28.45 -6.37 -16.97
CA TYR A 544 28.23 -5.05 -16.38
C TYR A 544 28.30 -5.05 -14.83
N PRO A 545 29.40 -5.55 -14.21
CA PRO A 545 29.54 -5.63 -12.75
C PRO A 545 29.47 -4.26 -12.06
N ASP A 546 29.72 -3.17 -12.80
CA ASP A 546 29.61 -1.78 -12.35
C ASP A 546 28.39 -1.03 -12.90
N ALA A 547 27.36 -1.74 -13.41
CA ALA A 547 26.08 -1.13 -13.75
C ALA A 547 25.51 -0.33 -12.56
N CYS A 548 24.90 0.83 -12.81
CA CYS A 548 24.32 1.70 -11.80
C CYS A 548 22.79 1.64 -11.80
N VAL A 549 22.14 2.21 -10.77
CA VAL A 549 20.67 2.24 -10.65
C VAL A 549 20.00 2.82 -11.91
N LYS A 550 20.56 3.89 -12.49
CA LYS A 550 20.05 4.50 -13.75
C LYS A 550 20.01 3.51 -14.92
N ALA A 551 20.95 2.57 -14.99
CA ALA A 551 20.96 1.53 -16.01
C ALA A 551 19.82 0.52 -15.78
N ALA A 552 19.59 0.10 -14.53
CA ALA A 552 18.49 -0.79 -14.17
C ALA A 552 17.09 -0.16 -14.39
N VAL A 553 16.94 1.13 -14.09
CA VAL A 553 15.71 1.90 -14.35
C VAL A 553 15.34 1.88 -15.85
N SER A 554 16.32 1.83 -16.75
CA SER A 554 16.05 1.69 -18.19
C SER A 554 15.56 0.29 -18.64
N ARG A 555 15.57 -0.71 -17.74
CA ARG A 555 15.36 -2.13 -18.08
C ARG A 555 14.30 -2.87 -17.25
N TYR A 556 14.04 -2.46 -16.01
CA TYR A 556 13.22 -3.24 -15.07
C TYR A 556 11.79 -3.52 -15.57
N GLU A 557 11.17 -2.58 -16.30
CA GLU A 557 9.81 -2.76 -16.82
C GLU A 557 9.70 -3.97 -17.76
N ALA A 558 10.78 -4.35 -18.45
CA ALA A 558 10.78 -5.54 -19.31
C ALA A 558 10.65 -6.85 -18.52
N ALA A 559 11.07 -6.87 -17.25
CA ALA A 559 10.95 -8.02 -16.36
C ALA A 559 9.62 -8.05 -15.60
N MET A 560 8.88 -6.94 -15.49
CA MET A 560 7.56 -6.92 -14.83
C MET A 560 6.49 -7.39 -15.81
N VAL A 561 6.08 -8.66 -15.69
CA VAL A 561 5.32 -9.37 -16.73
C VAL A 561 3.98 -9.87 -16.22
N GLU A 562 2.95 -9.67 -17.02
CA GLU A 562 1.71 -10.43 -16.96
C GLU A 562 1.88 -11.73 -17.78
N ARG A 563 1.74 -12.89 -17.12
CA ARG A 563 1.95 -14.23 -17.67
C ARG A 563 0.65 -15.02 -17.57
N GLN A 564 0.03 -15.32 -18.71
CA GLN A 564 -1.03 -16.33 -18.76
C GLN A 564 -0.43 -17.73 -18.74
N ARG A 565 -0.95 -18.59 -17.87
CA ARG A 565 -0.51 -19.98 -17.72
C ARG A 565 -1.69 -20.92 -17.58
N THR A 566 -1.72 -21.96 -18.40
CA THR A 566 -2.74 -23.02 -18.35
C THR A 566 -2.27 -24.15 -17.44
N TYR A 567 -3.14 -24.55 -16.52
CA TYR A 567 -2.91 -25.64 -15.58
C TYR A 567 -3.93 -26.75 -15.81
N ASN A 568 -3.46 -27.98 -16.10
CA ASN A 568 -4.32 -29.16 -16.33
C ASN A 568 -4.77 -29.77 -15.00
N THR A 569 -5.59 -29.03 -14.26
CA THR A 569 -6.16 -29.42 -12.97
C THR A 569 -7.60 -28.94 -12.87
N ASP A 570 -8.41 -29.64 -12.08
CA ASP A 570 -9.74 -29.25 -11.64
C ASP A 570 -9.73 -28.57 -10.26
N ARG A 571 -8.55 -28.29 -9.67
CA ARG A 571 -8.45 -27.80 -8.29
C ARG A 571 -7.69 -26.49 -8.12
N LEU A 572 -8.26 -25.62 -7.29
CA LEU A 572 -7.59 -24.45 -6.71
C LEU A 572 -7.35 -24.70 -5.22
N TYR A 573 -6.25 -24.14 -4.71
CA TYR A 573 -5.85 -24.19 -3.31
C TYR A 573 -5.52 -22.80 -2.80
N THR A 574 -5.94 -22.49 -1.57
CA THR A 574 -5.40 -21.37 -0.81
C THR A 574 -5.37 -21.72 0.67
N ALA A 575 -4.49 -21.07 1.43
CA ALA A 575 -4.39 -21.27 2.86
C ALA A 575 -3.82 -20.01 3.53
N TRP A 576 -4.22 -19.80 4.77
CA TRP A 576 -3.68 -18.74 5.61
C TRP A 576 -3.65 -19.19 7.07
N ASN A 577 -2.72 -18.61 7.81
CA ASN A 577 -2.68 -18.70 9.25
C ASN A 577 -3.38 -17.49 9.86
N GLY A 578 -3.76 -17.62 11.12
CA GLY A 578 -4.16 -16.52 11.97
C GLY A 578 -4.18 -16.98 13.42
N GLU A 579 -4.51 -16.08 14.33
CA GLU A 579 -4.61 -16.40 15.73
C GLU A 579 -5.96 -15.97 16.32
N TRP A 580 -6.70 -16.95 16.84
CA TRP A 580 -7.91 -16.67 17.59
C TRP A 580 -7.51 -16.23 18.99
N SER A 581 -8.06 -15.10 19.44
CA SER A 581 -7.66 -14.50 20.70
C SER A 581 -8.83 -13.85 21.42
N ARG A 582 -8.80 -13.87 22.77
CA ARG A 582 -9.89 -13.31 23.58
C ARG A 582 -9.40 -12.74 24.91
N PHE A 583 -9.71 -11.47 25.14
CA PHE A 583 -9.37 -10.75 26.36
C PHE A 583 -10.28 -11.08 27.56
N SER A 584 -9.65 -11.22 28.73
CA SER A 584 -10.31 -11.30 30.03
C SER A 584 -9.81 -10.21 30.98
N ASN A 585 -10.73 -9.35 31.46
CA ASN A 585 -10.44 -8.36 32.49
C ASN A 585 -10.65 -8.98 33.89
N GLN A 586 -9.69 -8.77 34.80
CA GLN A 586 -9.68 -9.41 36.14
C GLN A 586 -10.91 -9.11 37.00
N THR A 587 -11.62 -8.00 36.79
CA THR A 587 -12.84 -7.64 37.54
C THR A 587 -14.10 -8.28 36.98
N THR A 588 -14.18 -9.62 37.02
CA THR A 588 -15.40 -10.46 36.85
C THR A 588 -16.21 -10.33 35.55
N SER A 589 -15.86 -9.40 34.67
CA SER A 589 -16.51 -9.16 33.39
C SER A 589 -15.58 -9.56 32.26
N VAL A 590 -15.90 -10.67 31.59
CA VAL A 590 -15.37 -10.94 30.26
C VAL A 590 -15.89 -9.81 29.37
N ILE A 591 -15.01 -8.97 28.85
CA ILE A 591 -15.37 -8.05 27.76
C ILE A 591 -15.38 -8.94 26.51
N PRO A 592 -16.52 -9.16 25.84
CA PRO A 592 -16.57 -9.98 24.63
C PRO A 592 -16.04 -9.16 23.46
N VAL A 593 -14.72 -8.90 23.48
CA VAL A 593 -14.00 -8.42 22.31
C VAL A 593 -13.58 -9.67 21.55
N ASN A 594 -14.44 -10.12 20.65
CA ASN A 594 -14.00 -11.00 19.57
C ASN A 594 -13.25 -10.09 18.59
N HIS A 595 -12.01 -10.44 18.28
CA HIS A 595 -11.28 -9.75 17.23
C HIS A 595 -11.73 -10.25 15.85
N ASP A 596 -11.49 -9.44 14.83
CA ASP A 596 -11.87 -9.70 13.45
C ASP A 596 -10.77 -10.47 12.72
N THR A 597 -10.91 -11.80 12.72
CA THR A 597 -10.06 -12.75 11.95
C THR A 597 -10.64 -13.05 10.56
N SER A 598 -11.47 -12.16 10.00
CA SER A 598 -12.09 -12.39 8.69
C SER A 598 -11.07 -12.41 7.54
N LYS A 599 -11.32 -13.30 6.58
CA LYS A 599 -10.60 -13.40 5.31
C LYS A 599 -11.61 -13.51 4.17
N MET A 600 -11.51 -12.63 3.19
CA MET A 600 -12.37 -12.67 2.00
C MET A 600 -11.84 -13.68 0.99
N VAL A 601 -12.73 -14.49 0.41
CA VAL A 601 -12.40 -15.54 -0.56
C VAL A 601 -13.28 -15.37 -1.79
N PHE A 602 -12.66 -15.08 -2.94
CA PHE A 602 -13.37 -14.95 -4.21
C PHE A 602 -13.88 -16.32 -4.70
N ILE A 603 -15.11 -16.36 -5.22
CA ILE A 603 -15.73 -17.56 -5.79
C ILE A 603 -15.76 -17.44 -7.33
N PRO A 604 -14.86 -18.15 -8.06
CA PRO A 604 -14.81 -18.07 -9.51
C PRO A 604 -15.95 -18.83 -10.19
N GLU A 605 -16.25 -18.46 -11.44
CA GLU A 605 -17.21 -19.17 -12.27
C GLU A 605 -16.82 -20.64 -12.45
N GLY A 606 -17.80 -21.53 -12.33
CA GLY A 606 -17.62 -22.96 -12.53
C GLY A 606 -17.08 -23.73 -11.31
N ALA A 607 -16.89 -23.08 -10.16
CA ALA A 607 -16.60 -23.75 -8.90
C ALA A 607 -17.78 -24.61 -8.43
N SER A 608 -17.55 -25.85 -7.98
CA SER A 608 -18.64 -26.80 -7.60
C SER A 608 -18.65 -27.16 -6.13
N GLU A 609 -17.48 -27.36 -5.53
CA GLU A 609 -17.32 -27.76 -4.13
C GLU A 609 -16.08 -27.12 -3.51
N MET A 610 -16.12 -26.86 -2.20
CA MET A 610 -14.97 -26.40 -1.42
C MET A 610 -14.75 -27.30 -0.21
N GLU A 611 -13.60 -27.95 -0.13
CA GLU A 611 -13.11 -28.58 1.09
C GLU A 611 -12.51 -27.49 2.00
N VAL A 612 -13.20 -27.19 3.10
CA VAL A 612 -12.72 -26.32 4.18
C VAL A 612 -12.03 -27.18 5.24
N ARG A 613 -10.71 -27.08 5.30
CA ARG A 613 -9.88 -27.67 6.35
C ARG A 613 -9.51 -26.61 7.37
N PHE A 614 -9.74 -26.93 8.64
CA PHE A 614 -9.35 -26.10 9.78
C PHE A 614 -8.45 -26.93 10.69
N THR A 615 -7.26 -26.41 10.99
CA THR A 615 -6.27 -27.07 11.86
C THR A 615 -5.86 -26.10 12.95
N TYR A 616 -5.79 -26.57 14.20
CA TYR A 616 -5.36 -25.77 15.36
C TYR A 616 -4.96 -26.71 16.51
N ASP A 617 -4.29 -26.19 17.56
CA ASP A 617 -4.05 -26.98 18.78
C ASP A 617 -5.13 -26.70 19.86
N PRO A 618 -6.10 -27.62 20.08
CA PRO A 618 -7.06 -27.51 21.16
C PRO A 618 -6.45 -27.70 22.55
N TRP A 619 -5.25 -28.28 22.70
CA TRP A 619 -4.66 -28.72 23.97
C TRP A 619 -3.18 -28.38 24.14
N ASP A 620 -2.80 -27.12 23.96
CA ASP A 620 -1.44 -26.66 24.26
C ASP A 620 -1.12 -26.78 25.77
N THR A 621 -0.36 -27.81 26.11
CA THR A 621 0.08 -28.12 27.48
C THR A 621 1.19 -27.22 27.99
N ASP A 622 1.97 -26.59 27.11
CA ASP A 622 3.11 -25.75 27.46
C ASP A 622 2.64 -24.33 27.80
N GLY A 623 1.78 -23.76 26.95
CA GLY A 623 1.01 -22.55 27.20
C GLY A 623 -0.08 -22.71 28.27
N LYS A 624 -0.49 -23.94 28.58
CA LYS A 624 -1.53 -24.30 29.58
C LYS A 624 -2.90 -23.72 29.23
N ARG A 625 -3.27 -23.83 27.95
CA ARG A 625 -4.52 -23.36 27.37
C ARG A 625 -5.32 -24.54 26.80
N VAL A 626 -6.64 -24.41 26.81
CA VAL A 626 -7.55 -25.26 26.02
C VAL A 626 -8.44 -24.35 25.20
N ALA A 627 -8.65 -24.70 23.94
CA ALA A 627 -9.52 -23.98 23.04
C ALA A 627 -10.52 -24.92 22.35
N SER A 628 -11.65 -24.34 21.95
CA SER A 628 -12.75 -24.97 21.24
C SER A 628 -13.19 -23.99 20.16
N LEU A 629 -12.49 -24.02 19.03
CA LEU A 629 -12.67 -23.12 17.90
C LEU A 629 -13.44 -23.78 16.76
N TYR A 630 -14.03 -22.99 15.87
CA TYR A 630 -14.69 -23.41 14.63
C TYR A 630 -14.66 -22.28 13.58
N VAL A 631 -14.74 -22.65 12.31
CA VAL A 631 -14.85 -21.69 11.20
C VAL A 631 -16.32 -21.31 11.01
N THR A 632 -16.58 -20.03 10.79
CA THR A 632 -17.85 -19.51 10.28
C THR A 632 -17.63 -18.89 8.89
N ILE A 633 -18.66 -18.94 8.05
CA ILE A 633 -18.61 -18.33 6.71
C ILE A 633 -19.89 -17.52 6.51
N ASP A 634 -19.73 -16.25 6.19
CA ASP A 634 -20.75 -15.37 5.64
C ASP A 634 -20.61 -15.41 4.11
N GLN A 635 -21.67 -15.87 3.44
CA GLN A 635 -21.69 -16.12 2.00
C GLN A 635 -22.44 -15.01 1.25
N THR A 636 -23.17 -14.15 1.96
CA THR A 636 -24.05 -13.11 1.42
C THR A 636 -23.49 -11.70 1.63
N GLY A 637 -22.60 -11.50 2.61
CA GLY A 637 -22.06 -10.21 3.01
C GLY A 637 -22.95 -9.44 4.00
N ASP A 638 -24.03 -10.05 4.54
CA ASP A 638 -24.93 -9.39 5.49
C ASP A 638 -24.30 -9.19 6.89
N GLY A 639 -23.11 -9.77 7.11
CA GLY A 639 -22.37 -9.73 8.36
C GLY A 639 -22.76 -10.81 9.35
N ARG A 640 -23.50 -11.85 8.92
CA ARG A 640 -23.91 -13.02 9.70
C ARG A 640 -23.46 -14.29 8.98
N PRO A 641 -23.07 -15.33 9.73
CA PRO A 641 -22.61 -16.56 9.10
C PRO A 641 -23.77 -17.42 8.61
N ASP A 642 -23.89 -17.58 7.29
CA ASP A 642 -24.76 -18.56 6.62
C ASP A 642 -24.34 -20.00 6.93
N TRP A 643 -23.03 -20.22 7.13
CA TRP A 643 -22.45 -21.53 7.39
C TRP A 643 -21.55 -21.55 8.64
N THR A 644 -21.52 -22.70 9.31
CA THR A 644 -20.68 -22.93 10.50
C THR A 644 -20.13 -24.35 10.47
N GLN A 645 -18.82 -24.50 10.72
CA GLN A 645 -18.16 -25.79 10.77
C GLN A 645 -18.67 -26.62 11.96
N THR A 646 -19.06 -27.87 11.70
CA THR A 646 -19.55 -28.82 12.72
C THR A 646 -18.60 -30.01 12.87
N GLY A 647 -18.73 -30.75 13.98
CA GLY A 647 -17.92 -31.94 14.27
C GLY A 647 -17.44 -31.97 15.72
N ASP A 648 -16.37 -32.73 15.98
CA ASP A 648 -15.68 -32.68 17.27
C ASP A 648 -14.85 -31.40 17.35
N LEU A 649 -15.29 -30.47 18.21
CA LEU A 649 -14.59 -29.20 18.37
C LEU A 649 -13.18 -29.38 18.95
N LEU A 650 -12.89 -30.49 19.65
CA LEU A 650 -11.58 -30.78 20.24
C LEU A 650 -10.66 -31.64 19.33
N ALA A 651 -11.02 -31.83 18.06
CA ALA A 651 -10.11 -32.37 17.06
C ALA A 651 -9.08 -31.31 16.62
N ASP A 652 -7.83 -31.76 16.46
CA ASP A 652 -6.68 -30.99 15.96
C ASP A 652 -6.83 -30.58 14.48
N SER A 653 -7.48 -31.42 13.67
CA SER A 653 -7.87 -31.10 12.30
C SER A 653 -9.31 -31.49 12.01
N ARG A 654 -10.07 -30.57 11.41
CA ARG A 654 -11.40 -30.83 10.85
C ARG A 654 -11.44 -30.52 9.38
N VAL A 655 -12.28 -31.28 8.68
CA VAL A 655 -12.54 -31.15 7.24
C VAL A 655 -14.04 -31.09 7.05
N SER A 656 -14.51 -30.18 6.20
CA SER A 656 -15.92 -30.10 5.79
C SER A 656 -15.97 -29.76 4.31
N VAL A 657 -16.99 -30.24 3.60
CA VAL A 657 -17.20 -29.94 2.18
C VAL A 657 -18.47 -29.11 2.05
N ILE A 658 -18.38 -28.01 1.30
CA ILE A 658 -19.47 -27.07 1.02
C ILE A 658 -19.72 -27.12 -0.49
N SER A 659 -20.97 -27.35 -0.90
CA SER A 659 -21.36 -27.23 -2.31
C SER A 659 -21.52 -25.75 -2.67
N ILE A 660 -20.98 -25.34 -3.82
CA ILE A 660 -21.04 -23.97 -4.32
C ILE A 660 -22.17 -23.90 -5.35
N PRO A 661 -23.23 -23.12 -5.12
CA PRO A 661 -24.28 -22.89 -6.11
C PRO A 661 -23.84 -21.83 -7.15
N ALA A 662 -24.44 -21.86 -8.34
CA ALA A 662 -23.98 -21.03 -9.47
C ALA A 662 -24.32 -19.54 -9.34
N ASP A 663 -25.21 -19.17 -8.42
CA ASP A 663 -25.52 -17.79 -8.03
C ASP A 663 -24.46 -17.18 -7.09
N ALA A 664 -23.56 -17.99 -6.52
CA ALA A 664 -22.40 -17.50 -5.76
C ALA A 664 -21.20 -17.09 -6.64
N TYR A 665 -21.23 -17.33 -7.95
CA TYR A 665 -20.11 -16.99 -8.84
C TYR A 665 -19.91 -15.47 -8.93
N GLY A 666 -18.66 -15.02 -8.80
CA GLY A 666 -18.32 -13.60 -8.77
C GLY A 666 -18.45 -12.94 -7.39
N SER A 667 -18.96 -13.66 -6.38
CA SER A 667 -19.05 -13.16 -5.00
C SER A 667 -17.75 -13.34 -4.21
N TYR A 668 -17.66 -12.66 -3.07
CA TYR A 668 -16.65 -12.91 -2.04
C TYR A 668 -17.34 -13.47 -0.80
N TRP A 669 -16.81 -14.57 -0.26
CA TRP A 669 -17.26 -15.14 1.01
C TRP A 669 -16.30 -14.75 2.14
N SER A 670 -16.82 -14.34 3.29
CA SER A 670 -16.03 -13.97 4.46
C SER A 670 -15.85 -15.16 5.39
N PHE A 671 -14.63 -15.64 5.53
CA PHE A 671 -14.26 -16.74 6.42
C PHE A 671 -13.74 -16.19 7.74
N ASN A 672 -14.34 -16.55 8.86
CA ASN A 672 -13.93 -16.10 10.19
C ASN A 672 -13.73 -17.28 11.16
N VAL A 673 -13.03 -17.07 12.27
CA VAL A 673 -12.83 -18.07 13.32
C VAL A 673 -13.50 -17.62 14.61
N GLU A 674 -14.41 -18.44 15.10
CA GLU A 674 -15.09 -18.23 16.37
C GLU A 674 -14.76 -19.34 17.37
N GLY A 675 -15.00 -19.08 18.65
CA GLY A 675 -14.82 -20.11 19.65
C GLY A 675 -14.81 -19.64 21.09
N ARG A 676 -14.29 -20.51 21.94
CA ARG A 676 -14.05 -20.26 23.37
C ARG A 676 -12.77 -20.96 23.77
N GLY A 677 -12.04 -20.37 24.71
CA GLY A 677 -10.89 -21.02 25.33
C GLY A 677 -10.72 -20.58 26.78
N VAL A 678 -9.85 -21.30 27.50
CA VAL A 678 -9.48 -21.05 28.89
C VAL A 678 -7.98 -21.28 29.06
N ASP A 679 -7.30 -20.28 29.62
CA ASP A 679 -5.92 -20.37 30.10
C ASP A 679 -5.91 -20.66 31.62
N TRP A 680 -5.25 -21.74 32.04
CA TRP A 680 -5.04 -22.08 33.45
C TRP A 680 -3.60 -21.90 33.93
N ASN A 681 -2.79 -21.09 33.24
CA ASN A 681 -1.45 -20.72 33.67
C ASN A 681 -1.52 -19.91 34.99
N LEU A 682 -1.42 -20.63 36.10
CA LEU A 682 -1.42 -20.14 37.48
C LEU A 682 -0.01 -19.73 37.97
N GLY A 683 1.03 -20.03 37.19
CA GLY A 683 2.43 -19.81 37.57
C GLY A 683 2.86 -18.33 37.48
N GLU A 684 2.34 -17.61 36.49
CA GLU A 684 2.75 -16.23 36.20
C GLU A 684 2.05 -15.15 37.04
N ARG A 685 1.77 -15.42 38.33
CA ARG A 685 1.18 -14.44 39.27
C ARG A 685 2.03 -13.18 39.52
N PHE A 686 3.20 -13.07 38.91
CA PHE A 686 4.15 -11.96 39.08
C PHE A 686 4.60 -11.30 37.75
N ARG A 687 4.16 -11.78 36.58
CA ARG A 687 4.20 -10.99 35.34
C ARG A 687 2.95 -10.09 35.29
N GLU A 688 3.00 -9.00 34.53
CA GLU A 688 2.09 -7.85 34.68
C GLU A 688 0.62 -8.14 34.28
N SER A 689 -0.11 -8.79 35.18
CA SER A 689 -1.28 -9.64 34.89
C SER A 689 -2.61 -8.97 34.48
N GLN A 690 -2.64 -7.72 34.01
CA GLN A 690 -3.92 -7.02 33.76
C GLN A 690 -4.68 -7.49 32.51
N TYR A 691 -4.04 -8.26 31.63
CA TYR A 691 -4.67 -8.91 30.48
C TYR A 691 -4.30 -10.39 30.51
N LYS A 692 -5.26 -11.25 30.87
CA LYS A 692 -5.18 -12.67 30.53
C LYS A 692 -5.90 -12.86 29.21
N GLU A 693 -5.20 -13.47 28.27
CA GLU A 693 -5.62 -13.58 26.88
C GLU A 693 -5.50 -15.05 26.50
N VAL A 694 -6.59 -15.64 26.01
CA VAL A 694 -6.52 -17.00 25.45
C VAL A 694 -6.28 -16.83 23.97
N ARG A 695 -5.00 -16.83 23.60
CA ARG A 695 -4.48 -16.88 22.24
C ARG A 695 -4.48 -18.33 21.73
N THR A 696 -4.72 -18.59 20.46
CA THR A 696 -4.66 -19.94 19.85
C THR A 696 -4.48 -19.81 18.34
N GLU A 697 -3.31 -20.22 17.85
CA GLU A 697 -2.99 -20.24 16.42
C GLU A 697 -3.87 -21.24 15.67
N PHE A 698 -4.22 -20.89 14.43
CA PHE A 698 -4.96 -21.76 13.52
C PHE A 698 -4.46 -21.60 12.08
N THR A 699 -4.75 -22.62 11.27
CA THR A 699 -4.62 -22.58 9.82
C THR A 699 -5.96 -22.93 9.18
N ILE A 700 -6.43 -22.09 8.27
CA ILE A 700 -7.49 -22.45 7.32
C ILE A 700 -6.82 -22.84 6.00
N SER A 701 -7.30 -23.92 5.39
CA SER A 701 -6.88 -24.37 4.07
C SER A 701 -8.10 -24.75 3.25
N LEU A 702 -8.22 -24.19 2.05
CA LEU A 702 -9.35 -24.39 1.16
C LEU A 702 -8.87 -25.14 -0.09
N ASN A 703 -9.50 -26.27 -0.41
CA ASN A 703 -9.37 -26.91 -1.72
C ASN A 703 -10.69 -26.75 -2.47
N MET A 704 -10.73 -25.89 -3.48
CA MET A 704 -11.88 -25.72 -4.35
C MET A 704 -11.78 -26.68 -5.54
N THR A 705 -12.89 -27.32 -5.89
CA THR A 705 -13.04 -28.16 -7.08
C THR A 705 -13.85 -27.40 -8.12
N MET A 706 -13.39 -27.44 -9.37
CA MET A 706 -14.02 -26.83 -10.53
C MET A 706 -14.78 -27.89 -11.33
N THR A 707 -15.84 -27.47 -12.00
CA THR A 707 -16.56 -28.28 -13.00
C THR A 707 -15.67 -28.65 -14.19
N SER A 708 -16.03 -29.67 -14.97
CA SER A 708 -15.27 -30.05 -16.17
C SER A 708 -15.36 -28.98 -17.26
N GLY A 709 -14.22 -28.48 -17.74
CA GLY A 709 -14.17 -27.47 -18.81
C GLY A 709 -12.89 -26.63 -18.81
N GLY A 710 -12.88 -25.61 -19.66
CA GLY A 710 -11.87 -24.57 -19.64
C GLY A 710 -12.35 -23.38 -18.81
N HIS A 711 -11.65 -23.08 -17.72
CA HIS A 711 -11.94 -21.93 -16.85
C HIS A 711 -10.85 -20.88 -16.99
N THR A 712 -11.20 -19.62 -16.72
CA THR A 712 -10.22 -18.52 -16.62
C THR A 712 -10.38 -17.86 -15.26
N LEU A 713 -9.26 -17.71 -14.55
CA LEU A 713 -9.15 -16.86 -13.37
C LEU A 713 -8.27 -15.67 -13.75
N ASP A 714 -8.91 -14.52 -13.88
CA ASP A 714 -8.23 -13.25 -14.14
C ASP A 714 -7.35 -12.83 -12.95
N ILE A 715 -6.70 -11.68 -13.09
CA ILE A 715 -5.89 -11.07 -12.02
C ILE A 715 -6.71 -10.97 -10.74
N GLN A 716 -6.31 -11.74 -9.74
CA GLN A 716 -6.95 -11.78 -8.44
C GLN A 716 -6.68 -10.48 -7.66
N ASP A 717 -7.60 -10.14 -6.75
CA ASP A 717 -7.45 -8.95 -5.92
C ASP A 717 -6.19 -9.07 -5.02
N PRO A 718 -5.23 -8.13 -5.11
CA PRO A 718 -4.01 -8.15 -4.32
C PRO A 718 -4.20 -7.58 -2.89
N HIS A 719 -5.40 -7.25 -2.41
CA HIS A 719 -5.59 -6.79 -1.03
C HIS A 719 -5.23 -7.90 -0.02
N ALA A 720 -4.49 -7.54 1.03
CA ALA A 720 -4.01 -8.50 2.04
C ALA A 720 -5.15 -9.21 2.82
N GLY A 721 -6.35 -8.62 2.87
CA GLY A 721 -7.56 -9.24 3.43
C GLY A 721 -8.20 -10.31 2.54
N VAL A 722 -7.79 -10.43 1.28
CA VAL A 722 -8.30 -11.42 0.32
C VAL A 722 -7.36 -12.63 0.28
N ALA A 723 -7.90 -13.83 0.11
CA ALA A 723 -7.13 -15.05 -0.08
C ALA A 723 -6.80 -15.25 -1.57
N TYR A 724 -5.52 -15.48 -1.87
CA TYR A 724 -5.03 -15.71 -3.24
C TYR A 724 -5.09 -17.19 -3.60
N TRP A 725 -5.85 -17.55 -4.63
CA TRP A 725 -5.92 -18.90 -5.19
C TRP A 725 -4.65 -19.27 -5.95
N LYS A 726 -4.19 -20.50 -5.76
CA LYS A 726 -3.05 -21.12 -6.45
C LYS A 726 -3.52 -22.45 -7.07
N PRO A 727 -3.01 -22.86 -8.24
CA PRO A 727 -3.45 -24.09 -8.89
C PRO A 727 -2.90 -25.30 -8.13
N LEU A 728 -3.76 -26.25 -7.77
CA LEU A 728 -3.35 -27.47 -7.08
C LEU A 728 -3.15 -28.60 -8.09
N ILE A 729 -1.90 -28.94 -8.40
CA ILE A 729 -1.57 -30.07 -9.27
C ILE A 729 -1.36 -31.32 -8.40
N PRO A 730 -2.21 -32.36 -8.49
CA PRO A 730 -2.00 -33.60 -7.73
C PRO A 730 -0.71 -34.30 -8.16
N PHE A 731 0.03 -34.87 -7.19
CA PHE A 731 1.24 -35.64 -7.48
C PHE A 731 0.93 -36.83 -8.41
N GLY A 732 1.31 -36.70 -9.69
CA GLY A 732 1.35 -37.81 -10.65
C GLY A 732 0.17 -37.92 -11.63
N SER A 733 -0.78 -36.97 -11.66
CA SER A 733 -1.83 -36.95 -12.69
C SER A 733 -2.35 -35.54 -12.98
N GLU A 734 -2.15 -35.08 -14.21
CA GLU A 734 -2.98 -34.04 -14.82
C GLU A 734 -4.41 -34.58 -14.98
N VAL A 735 -5.42 -33.71 -14.83
CA VAL A 735 -6.84 -34.10 -14.96
C VAL A 735 -7.27 -33.90 -16.41
N GLU A 736 -7.40 -34.99 -17.17
CA GLU A 736 -7.89 -34.92 -18.56
C GLU A 736 -9.30 -34.33 -18.62
N GLY A 737 -9.45 -33.21 -19.34
CA GLY A 737 -10.75 -32.58 -19.61
C GLY A 737 -11.07 -31.33 -18.79
N THR A 738 -10.22 -30.95 -17.82
CA THR A 738 -10.34 -29.68 -17.09
C THR A 738 -9.04 -28.89 -17.17
N SER A 739 -9.13 -27.59 -17.49
CA SER A 739 -7.98 -26.69 -17.55
C SER A 739 -8.32 -25.34 -16.96
N ILE A 740 -7.48 -24.84 -16.06
CA ILE A 740 -7.61 -23.50 -15.48
C ILE A 740 -6.53 -22.61 -16.08
N ASN A 741 -6.94 -21.56 -16.79
CA ASN A 741 -6.06 -20.49 -17.23
C ASN A 741 -5.96 -19.45 -16.12
N MET A 742 -4.75 -19.15 -15.66
CA MET A 742 -4.53 -18.11 -14.65
C MET A 742 -3.65 -17.00 -15.22
N THR A 743 -3.97 -15.76 -14.87
CA THR A 743 -3.16 -14.58 -15.18
C THR A 743 -2.32 -14.19 -13.96
N GLU A 744 -1.00 -14.36 -14.06
CA GLU A 744 -0.04 -14.15 -12.98
C GLU A 744 0.84 -12.92 -13.26
N TYR A 745 1.12 -12.11 -12.25
CA TYR A 745 2.22 -11.14 -12.32
C TYR A 745 3.52 -11.80 -11.88
N VAL A 746 4.59 -11.67 -12.64
CA VAL A 746 5.91 -12.26 -12.33
C VAL A 746 7.05 -11.28 -12.61
N TYR A 747 8.19 -11.49 -11.96
CA TYR A 747 9.47 -10.87 -12.35
C TYR A 747 10.24 -11.84 -13.28
N ASP A 748 10.10 -11.70 -14.60
CA ASP A 748 10.79 -12.49 -15.62
C ASP A 748 12.17 -11.88 -15.96
N LEU A 749 13.18 -12.29 -15.19
CA LEU A 749 14.56 -11.79 -15.31
C LEU A 749 15.23 -12.21 -16.64
N GLY A 750 14.68 -13.23 -17.32
CA GLY A 750 15.09 -13.62 -18.67
C GLY A 750 14.94 -12.50 -19.69
N ARG A 751 14.02 -11.55 -19.46
CA ARG A 751 13.73 -10.40 -20.33
C ARG A 751 14.63 -9.18 -20.11
N ILE A 752 15.44 -9.16 -19.04
CA ILE A 752 16.49 -8.15 -18.90
C ILE A 752 17.49 -8.35 -20.05
N THR A 753 17.69 -7.29 -20.83
CA THR A 753 18.63 -7.25 -21.95
C THR A 753 19.98 -6.67 -21.52
N PRO A 754 21.09 -7.00 -22.21
CA PRO A 754 22.41 -6.41 -21.95
C PRO A 754 22.40 -4.91 -22.23
N LEU A 755 23.16 -4.11 -21.45
CA LEU A 755 23.33 -2.69 -21.74
C LEU A 755 24.02 -2.56 -23.10
N HIS A 756 23.33 -1.97 -24.08
CA HIS A 756 23.92 -1.83 -25.40
C HIS A 756 25.20 -1.01 -25.25
N GLU A 757 26.35 -1.60 -25.61
CA GLU A 757 27.31 -0.81 -26.36
C GLU A 757 26.51 -0.19 -27.51
N GLU A 758 26.57 1.14 -27.65
CA GLU A 758 26.38 1.71 -28.97
C GLU A 758 27.42 1.04 -29.86
N ALA A 759 27.00 0.07 -30.68
CA ALA A 759 27.88 -0.59 -31.63
C ALA A 759 28.57 0.53 -32.42
N PRO A 760 29.89 0.74 -32.24
CA PRO A 760 30.51 2.06 -32.35
C PRO A 760 30.23 2.65 -33.72
N SER A 761 29.33 3.66 -33.73
CA SER A 761 28.33 4.03 -34.76
C SER A 761 28.72 3.81 -36.23
N GLY A 762 28.99 2.57 -36.61
CA GLY A 762 29.65 2.26 -37.88
C GLY A 762 30.98 2.99 -38.12
N GLU A 763 31.71 3.51 -37.11
CA GLU A 763 33.02 4.18 -37.31
C GLU A 763 34.20 3.20 -37.56
N GLY A 764 33.89 1.93 -37.83
CA GLY A 764 34.72 1.09 -38.71
C GLY A 764 34.68 1.54 -40.18
N GLY A 765 33.73 2.38 -40.56
CA GLY A 765 33.66 3.15 -41.79
C GLY A 765 34.32 4.51 -41.60
N ALA A 766 35.65 4.55 -41.50
CA ALA A 766 36.43 5.79 -41.60
C ALA A 766 35.98 6.55 -42.86
N ASP A 767 35.21 7.63 -42.67
CA ASP A 767 34.45 8.27 -43.73
C ASP A 767 35.37 8.66 -44.92
N LEU A 768 35.24 7.89 -46.00
CA LEU A 768 36.05 8.08 -47.19
C LEU A 768 35.88 9.50 -47.76
N ALA A 769 34.80 10.22 -47.45
CA ALA A 769 34.63 11.60 -47.88
C ALA A 769 35.68 12.54 -47.28
N TRP A 770 36.09 12.43 -46.01
CA TRP A 770 37.18 13.27 -45.48
C TRP A 770 38.55 12.88 -46.06
N LEU A 771 38.79 11.60 -46.36
CA LEU A 771 39.95 11.18 -47.14
C LEU A 771 39.92 11.79 -48.55
N TRP A 772 38.78 11.77 -49.24
CA TRP A 772 38.61 12.42 -50.54
C TRP A 772 38.77 13.94 -50.46
N VAL A 773 38.28 14.60 -49.41
CA VAL A 773 38.49 16.04 -49.19
C VAL A 773 39.98 16.34 -48.96
N LEU A 774 40.69 15.57 -48.12
CA LEU A 774 42.14 15.71 -47.94
C LEU A 774 42.90 15.42 -49.25
N LEU A 775 42.49 14.45 -50.05
CA LEU A 775 43.11 14.09 -51.32
C LEU A 775 42.85 15.16 -52.39
N ILE A 776 41.64 15.75 -52.42
CA ILE A 776 41.28 16.89 -53.28
C ILE A 776 42.05 18.15 -52.86
N VAL A 777 42.11 18.48 -51.57
CA VAL A 777 42.90 19.61 -51.04
C VAL A 777 44.38 19.40 -51.33
N SER A 778 44.90 18.18 -51.19
CA SER A 778 46.28 17.81 -51.54
C SER A 778 46.54 17.94 -53.04
N MET A 779 45.61 17.52 -53.91
CA MET A 779 45.73 17.69 -55.35
C MET A 779 45.63 19.15 -55.78
N ILE A 780 44.77 19.96 -55.14
CA ILE A 780 44.68 21.41 -55.38
C ILE A 780 45.96 22.10 -54.93
N ALA A 781 46.51 21.74 -53.77
CA ALA A 781 47.79 22.26 -53.27
C ALA A 781 48.96 21.85 -54.19
N ALA A 782 48.99 20.59 -54.66
CA ALA A 782 50.00 20.11 -55.61
C ALA A 782 49.88 20.79 -56.98
N ALA A 783 48.67 20.97 -57.50
CA ALA A 783 48.41 21.71 -58.74
C ALA A 783 48.78 23.20 -58.61
N GLY A 784 48.47 23.82 -57.47
CA GLY A 784 48.89 25.18 -57.12
C GLY A 784 50.41 25.32 -57.03
N TYR A 785 51.10 24.37 -56.38
CA TYR A 785 52.56 24.35 -56.29
C TYR A 785 53.22 24.10 -57.65
N LEU A 786 52.68 23.20 -58.49
CA LEU A 786 53.15 22.98 -59.86
C LEU A 786 52.89 24.21 -60.75
N GLY A 787 51.74 24.86 -60.61
CA GLY A 787 51.40 26.13 -61.26
C GLY A 787 52.37 27.25 -60.88
N TYR A 788 52.62 27.43 -59.58
CA TYR A 788 53.60 28.36 -59.03
C TYR A 788 55.01 28.07 -59.58
N LYS A 789 55.46 26.81 -59.55
CA LYS A 789 56.78 26.38 -60.05
C LYS A 789 56.93 26.59 -61.56
N LYS A 790 55.86 26.44 -62.33
CA LYS A 790 55.80 26.69 -63.79
C LYS A 790 55.79 28.19 -64.11
N ALA A 791 55.09 29.00 -63.32
CA ALA A 791 55.10 30.47 -63.41
C ALA A 791 56.46 31.06 -62.98
N TRP A 792 57.08 30.52 -61.93
CA TRP A 792 58.42 30.89 -61.46
C TRP A 792 59.49 30.54 -62.49
N LYS A 793 59.44 29.35 -63.11
CA LYS A 793 60.32 29.01 -64.26
C LYS A 793 60.10 29.93 -65.46
N LYS A 794 58.86 30.35 -65.76
CA LYS A 794 58.61 31.34 -66.83
C LYS A 794 59.20 32.72 -66.51
N ARG A 795 59.04 33.22 -65.27
CA ARG A 795 59.64 34.50 -64.84
C ARG A 795 61.18 34.46 -64.86
N LYS A 796 61.80 33.32 -64.55
CA LYS A 796 63.26 33.12 -64.58
C LYS A 796 63.84 32.79 -65.96
N LEU A 797 63.02 32.86 -67.01
CA LEU A 797 63.42 32.77 -68.43
C LEU A 797 63.06 34.05 -69.22
N SER A 798 62.51 35.06 -68.53
CA SER A 798 62.28 36.42 -69.05
C SER A 798 63.08 37.47 -68.26
N SER A 799 64.16 37.02 -67.63
CA SER A 799 65.20 37.77 -66.90
C SER A 799 66.53 37.08 -67.12
#